data_AF-A0AAD5EVC3-F1
#
_entry.id   AF-A0AAD5EVC3-F1
#
_cell.length_a   1.000
_cell.length_b   1.000
_cell.length_c   1.000
_cell.angle_alpha   90.00
_cell.angle_beta   90.00
_cell.angle_gamma   90.00
#
_symmetry.space_group_name_H-M   'P 1'
#
loop_
_entity.id
_entity.type
_entity.pdbx_description
1 polymer ?
#
loop_
_entity_poly.entity_id
_entity_poly.type
_entity_poly.pdbx_seq_one_letter_code
_entity_poly.pdbx_strand_id
1 'polypeptide(L)'
;MSRHSATTLSEQLGRLKLHGRDGTGRESSYIPRQSLEAFWEACNINATLRAYAVNKPKDVIFQSFLCTFSLLVYINKVDYLGWLVERNIKDATFPLETRPRSWPDDPPYLELFEAITKSQWIFFPVTFEQYGLYNQIFCPQHIFPICTEELIKAGDIIQVHKIETNPSCAGFGPATYVRKTYNESGKAQYEREVKTFTSLQSRYSPNIINYHGCYQQARPNKTLTYNLIVDFVEGQNLEEFYSTTPPPSPSDANKIWNAFCGVLEGLHQLHSAAIDTGFQTIHQDIKPENLLVSKPTSSQPYDIGLVIIDFGFSHTKTLTTGQDTWGIDLHGGQVYGAPEASHHADYTRLGRTPITPKVDIWSLGCVMSEAAIWIKCGRRGLGNYRQNRVAETRNLPRFDEAGHGGCFHDGAEALNTVRGAHDWIRRTFPGDIVTLQVLEMIEKFMLVPQGDRQDAQMLCERLVKIIQAPSSTNDYSPPPPSSPPARSSSVRSPSVRSPSVRSPSVRSPSVRSPSVRSPSVRSPSVRSPPGRSQSARSPPANSPPRIETRPTSFGYPWTTPTRHQSQNSTTNTTPATPQSPIPTSATGYSLPFSPLVELDGSQPNGAPHPGFFQTPTPAPRRDSPRLLPSSPILTFDQLRDWYNHAKNSSSHVDPRVEDVVRQLGNNVKGRDHIFFVDVSQSMRPYLLEITETFKLMAYLAKRFDPDGVEVCFSSEVPSIHKETTSKLLPRFNEQNWDQISFEDRISTFIDQIVIPRLSSWHQKLKLTKPKNLTIFVLTDGRWGQGRERAAGIENPILRLIKVILKKGLSRTQVAIQFLRFGDDPDGKRYLSFLDDCGKKYNCDCVDTKPIVDGNIFDMFIGPINPDIDKDGEGVL
;
A
#
# COMPACT_ATOMS: atom_id res chain seq x y z
N MET A 1 -2.50 -27.76 59.97
CA MET A 1 -1.31 -26.91 60.18
C MET A 1 -1.69 -25.72 61.07
N SER A 2 -0.78 -25.14 61.84
CA SER A 2 -1.06 -23.90 62.61
C SER A 2 -0.81 -22.65 61.74
N ARG A 3 -1.36 -21.50 62.13
CA ARG A 3 -1.14 -20.21 61.41
C ARG A 3 0.35 -19.85 61.23
N HIS A 4 1.24 -20.38 62.09
CA HIS A 4 2.68 -20.18 61.96
C HIS A 4 3.27 -20.80 60.68
N SER A 5 2.85 -21.99 60.24
CA SER A 5 3.44 -22.61 59.04
C SER A 5 2.99 -21.93 57.73
N ALA A 6 1.82 -21.29 57.73
CA ALA A 6 1.36 -20.46 56.61
C ALA A 6 2.23 -19.22 56.43
N THR A 7 2.61 -18.58 57.55
CA THR A 7 3.51 -17.42 57.56
C THR A 7 4.88 -17.79 56.97
N THR A 8 5.44 -18.94 57.37
CA THR A 8 6.71 -19.45 56.82
C THR A 8 6.65 -19.72 55.32
N LEU A 9 5.55 -20.30 54.80
CA LEU A 9 5.39 -20.53 53.36
C LEU A 9 5.25 -19.23 52.56
N SER A 10 4.54 -18.23 53.09
CA SER A 10 4.42 -16.90 52.46
C SER A 10 5.78 -16.19 52.38
N GLU A 11 6.59 -16.24 53.44
CA GLU A 11 7.96 -15.72 53.43
C GLU A 11 8.85 -16.46 52.43
N GLN A 12 8.74 -17.79 52.33
CA GLN A 12 9.52 -18.59 51.37
C GLN A 12 9.14 -18.27 49.91
N LEU A 13 7.84 -18.18 49.59
CA LEU A 13 7.38 -17.69 48.28
C LEU A 13 7.90 -16.26 48.00
N GLY A 14 7.92 -15.41 49.01
CA GLY A 14 8.46 -14.05 48.91
C GLY A 14 9.95 -13.98 48.52
N ARG A 15 10.73 -15.03 48.78
CA ARG A 15 12.16 -15.13 48.39
C ARG A 15 12.36 -15.60 46.93
N LEU A 16 11.31 -16.03 46.24
CA LEU A 16 11.35 -16.41 44.82
C LEU A 16 11.22 -15.21 43.86
N LYS A 17 11.09 -13.99 44.40
CA LYS A 17 10.89 -12.76 43.64
C LYS A 17 12.13 -12.42 42.80
N LEU A 18 11.90 -12.18 41.52
CA LEU A 18 12.87 -11.63 40.57
C LEU A 18 12.49 -10.18 40.19
N HIS A 19 13.46 -9.45 39.67
CA HIS A 19 13.30 -8.06 39.23
C HIS A 19 12.76 -8.01 37.79
N GLY A 20 11.73 -7.19 37.58
CA GLY A 20 11.14 -6.86 36.29
C GLY A 20 10.72 -5.39 36.23
N ARG A 21 9.87 -5.03 35.26
CA ARG A 21 9.35 -3.65 35.12
C ARG A 21 7.84 -3.62 35.03
N ASP A 22 7.22 -2.65 35.70
CA ASP A 22 5.79 -2.38 35.55
C ASP A 22 5.46 -1.67 34.22
N GLY A 23 4.18 -1.50 33.89
CA GLY A 23 3.71 -0.79 32.70
C GLY A 23 4.03 0.71 32.65
N THR A 24 4.56 1.28 33.74
CA THR A 24 5.14 2.63 33.79
C THR A 24 6.66 2.65 33.55
N GLY A 25 7.29 1.48 33.46
CA GLY A 25 8.74 1.30 33.29
C GLY A 25 9.53 1.29 34.60
N ARG A 26 8.86 1.35 35.76
CA ARG A 26 9.50 1.30 37.09
C ARG A 26 9.87 -0.12 37.44
N GLU A 27 10.95 -0.27 38.20
CA GLU A 27 11.36 -1.55 38.75
C GLU A 27 10.26 -2.12 39.67
N SER A 28 9.94 -3.39 39.49
CA SER A 28 8.93 -4.12 40.25
C SER A 28 9.33 -5.59 40.40
N SER A 29 8.65 -6.34 41.26
CA SER A 29 9.00 -7.74 41.56
C SER A 29 7.89 -8.71 41.16
N TYR A 30 8.28 -9.79 40.49
CA TYR A 30 7.40 -10.89 40.11
C TYR A 30 8.02 -12.24 40.45
N ILE A 31 7.25 -13.32 40.39
CA ILE A 31 7.71 -14.69 40.61
C ILE A 31 7.42 -15.50 39.32
N PRO A 32 8.45 -16.08 38.66
CA PRO A 32 8.24 -16.93 37.48
C PRO A 32 7.42 -18.18 37.77
N ARG A 33 6.68 -18.67 36.78
CA ARG A 33 5.95 -19.94 36.90
C ARG A 33 6.88 -21.11 37.20
N GLN A 34 8.02 -21.22 36.50
CA GLN A 34 9.01 -22.28 36.73
C GLN A 34 9.55 -22.27 38.17
N SER A 35 9.69 -21.09 38.78
CA SER A 35 10.10 -20.96 40.19
C SER A 35 9.03 -21.48 41.15
N LEU A 36 7.73 -21.31 40.83
CA LEU A 36 6.63 -21.91 41.59
C LEU A 36 6.57 -23.43 41.41
N GLU A 37 6.80 -23.93 40.19
CA GLU A 37 6.83 -25.37 39.89
C GLU A 37 7.90 -26.06 40.72
N ALA A 38 9.16 -25.61 40.62
CA ALA A 38 10.27 -26.14 41.41
C ALA A 38 10.05 -26.02 42.93
N PHE A 39 9.49 -24.91 43.41
CA PHE A 39 9.16 -24.71 44.82
C PHE A 39 8.11 -25.71 45.32
N TRP A 40 7.01 -25.90 44.59
CA TRP A 40 5.91 -26.78 45.01
C TRP A 40 6.22 -28.27 44.83
N GLU A 41 7.18 -28.62 43.98
CA GLU A 41 7.79 -29.95 43.96
C GLU A 41 8.63 -30.18 45.22
N ALA A 42 9.56 -29.29 45.54
CA ALA A 42 10.42 -29.40 46.72
C ALA A 42 9.63 -29.41 48.05
N CYS A 43 8.61 -28.55 48.18
CA CYS A 43 7.76 -28.48 49.36
C CYS A 43 6.64 -29.54 49.41
N ASN A 44 6.53 -30.42 48.41
CA ASN A 44 5.49 -31.43 48.26
C ASN A 44 4.06 -30.87 48.44
N ILE A 45 3.53 -30.26 47.39
CA ILE A 45 2.20 -29.61 47.37
C ILE A 45 1.06 -30.44 48.01
N ASN A 46 1.10 -31.78 47.91
CA ASN A 46 0.08 -32.67 48.48
C ASN A 46 0.04 -32.60 50.02
N ALA A 47 1.15 -32.34 50.68
CA ALA A 47 1.18 -32.13 52.13
C ALA A 47 0.44 -30.83 52.50
N THR A 48 0.66 -29.76 51.74
CA THR A 48 0.00 -28.47 51.92
C THR A 48 -1.50 -28.55 51.61
N LEU A 49 -1.90 -29.16 50.49
CA LEU A 49 -3.31 -29.33 50.12
C LEU A 49 -4.09 -30.11 51.20
N ARG A 50 -3.53 -31.22 51.71
CA ARG A 50 -4.11 -31.96 52.85
C ARG A 50 -4.20 -31.10 54.11
N ALA A 51 -3.21 -30.26 54.38
CA ALA A 51 -3.18 -29.42 55.58
C ALA A 51 -4.25 -28.32 55.61
N TYR A 52 -4.80 -27.94 54.45
CA TYR A 52 -5.93 -27.02 54.26
C TYR A 52 -7.23 -27.75 53.85
N ALA A 53 -7.30 -29.09 53.98
CA ALA A 53 -8.45 -29.91 53.58
C ALA A 53 -8.89 -29.75 52.10
N VAL A 54 -8.00 -29.30 51.22
CA VAL A 54 -8.28 -29.13 49.79
C VAL A 54 -8.18 -30.47 49.07
N ASN A 55 -9.32 -31.11 48.82
CA ASN A 55 -9.40 -32.35 48.04
C ASN A 55 -9.42 -32.07 46.53
N LYS A 56 -8.27 -31.69 45.95
CA LYS A 56 -8.06 -31.51 44.49
C LYS A 56 -6.76 -32.20 44.05
N PRO A 57 -6.70 -32.81 42.85
CA PRO A 57 -5.48 -33.49 42.39
C PRO A 57 -4.29 -32.54 42.21
N LYS A 58 -3.06 -32.99 42.54
CA LYS A 58 -1.81 -32.24 42.30
C LYS A 58 -1.77 -31.69 40.88
N ASP A 59 -2.06 -32.53 39.89
CA ASP A 59 -1.84 -32.20 38.48
C ASP A 59 -2.82 -31.13 37.99
N VAL A 60 -4.04 -31.09 38.53
CA VAL A 60 -5.01 -30.01 38.27
C VAL A 60 -4.49 -28.68 38.82
N ILE A 61 -3.88 -28.67 40.01
CA ILE A 61 -3.27 -27.46 40.56
C ILE A 61 -2.06 -27.05 39.73
N PHE A 62 -1.14 -27.97 39.45
CA PHE A 62 0.07 -27.69 38.64
C PHE A 62 -0.23 -27.21 37.21
N GLN A 63 -1.30 -27.70 36.58
CA GLN A 63 -1.66 -27.29 35.22
C GLN A 63 -2.46 -25.98 35.18
N SER A 64 -3.41 -25.77 36.10
CA SER A 64 -4.42 -24.70 35.96
C SER A 64 -4.51 -23.69 37.11
N PHE A 65 -3.99 -23.98 38.29
CA PHE A 65 -4.19 -23.14 39.50
C PHE A 65 -2.89 -22.88 40.27
N LEU A 66 -1.71 -23.01 39.63
CA LEU A 66 -0.44 -22.97 40.34
C LEU A 66 -0.12 -21.55 40.84
N CYS A 67 -0.28 -20.55 39.97
CA CYS A 67 -0.12 -19.15 40.35
C CYS A 67 -1.23 -18.72 41.31
N THR A 68 -2.47 -19.16 41.07
CA THR A 68 -3.65 -18.88 41.91
C THR A 68 -3.48 -19.42 43.34
N PHE A 69 -3.05 -20.68 43.48
CA PHE A 69 -2.76 -21.29 44.77
C PHE A 69 -1.58 -20.60 45.48
N SER A 70 -0.52 -20.29 44.75
CA SER A 70 0.65 -19.57 45.29
C SER A 70 0.27 -18.19 45.82
N LEU A 71 -0.57 -17.45 45.09
CA LEU A 71 -1.15 -16.18 45.54
C LEU A 71 -1.97 -16.36 46.83
N LEU A 72 -2.86 -17.36 46.89
CA LEU A 72 -3.67 -17.62 48.09
C LEU A 72 -2.83 -18.02 49.32
N VAL A 73 -1.75 -18.77 49.13
CA VAL A 73 -0.78 -19.08 50.20
C VAL A 73 -0.08 -17.80 50.64
N TYR A 74 0.38 -16.98 49.69
CA TYR A 74 1.09 -15.73 49.97
C TYR A 74 0.25 -14.73 50.79
N ILE A 75 -1.02 -14.56 50.44
CA ILE A 75 -1.96 -13.66 51.16
C ILE A 75 -2.68 -14.35 52.35
N ASN A 76 -2.33 -15.59 52.66
CA ASN A 76 -2.93 -16.39 53.76
C ASN A 76 -4.47 -16.51 53.67
N LYS A 77 -5.00 -16.85 52.49
CA LYS A 77 -6.44 -17.06 52.18
C LYS A 77 -6.67 -18.40 51.45
N VAL A 78 -5.88 -19.45 51.73
CA VAL A 78 -5.93 -20.76 51.04
C VAL A 78 -7.30 -21.44 51.11
N ASP A 79 -8.06 -21.22 52.19
CA ASP A 79 -9.40 -21.78 52.40
C ASP A 79 -10.39 -21.44 51.27
N TYR A 80 -10.14 -20.34 50.52
CA TYR A 80 -10.95 -19.93 49.37
C TYR A 80 -10.61 -20.67 48.07
N LEU A 81 -9.57 -21.52 48.02
CA LEU A 81 -9.19 -22.24 46.79
C LEU A 81 -10.32 -23.13 46.28
N GLY A 82 -11.02 -23.86 47.17
CA GLY A 82 -12.16 -24.69 46.77
C GLY A 82 -13.26 -23.87 46.08
N TRP A 83 -13.59 -22.73 46.67
CA TRP A 83 -14.60 -21.78 46.19
C TRP A 83 -14.24 -21.17 44.83
N LEU A 84 -12.96 -20.85 44.57
CA LEU A 84 -12.47 -20.39 43.27
C LEU A 84 -12.49 -21.50 42.21
N VAL A 85 -12.08 -22.73 42.56
CA VAL A 85 -12.07 -23.89 41.66
C VAL A 85 -13.49 -24.24 41.18
N GLU A 86 -14.47 -24.23 42.08
CA GLU A 86 -15.90 -24.43 41.74
C GLU A 86 -16.43 -23.39 40.73
N ARG A 87 -15.86 -22.19 40.72
CA ARG A 87 -16.24 -21.07 39.85
C ARG A 87 -15.31 -20.93 38.64
N ASN A 88 -14.41 -21.89 38.42
CA ASN A 88 -13.42 -21.91 37.33
C ASN A 88 -12.54 -20.64 37.27
N ILE A 89 -12.28 -20.01 38.43
CA ILE A 89 -11.35 -18.88 38.55
C ILE A 89 -9.94 -19.46 38.70
N LYS A 90 -9.25 -19.58 37.58
CA LYS A 90 -7.98 -20.29 37.41
C LYS A 90 -6.87 -19.35 36.95
N ASP A 91 -5.64 -19.84 36.75
CA ASP A 91 -4.49 -18.97 36.43
C ASP A 91 -4.76 -18.06 35.21
N ALA A 92 -5.40 -18.58 34.16
CA ALA A 92 -5.79 -17.83 32.96
C ALA A 92 -6.99 -16.87 33.16
N THR A 93 -7.55 -16.75 34.37
CA THR A 93 -8.59 -15.77 34.73
C THR A 93 -8.01 -14.51 35.36
N PHE A 94 -6.71 -14.52 35.72
CA PHE A 94 -6.01 -13.37 36.31
C PHE A 94 -5.19 -12.62 35.25
N PRO A 95 -4.88 -11.32 35.49
CA PRO A 95 -5.28 -10.50 36.63
C PRO A 95 -6.77 -10.12 36.66
N LEU A 96 -7.37 -10.08 37.85
CA LEU A 96 -8.71 -9.54 38.06
C LEU A 96 -8.63 -8.01 38.13
N GLU A 97 -8.97 -7.31 37.04
CA GLU A 97 -9.01 -5.84 37.01
C GLU A 97 -10.28 -5.28 37.68
N THR A 98 -11.38 -6.03 37.67
CA THR A 98 -12.65 -5.66 38.31
C THR A 98 -13.21 -6.83 39.12
N ARG A 99 -13.98 -6.52 40.17
CA ARG A 99 -14.62 -7.54 41.00
C ARG A 99 -15.70 -8.26 40.19
N PRO A 100 -15.64 -9.59 40.01
CA PRO A 100 -16.65 -10.30 39.22
C PRO A 100 -18.02 -10.18 39.89
N ARG A 101 -19.06 -9.87 39.10
CA ARG A 101 -20.44 -9.63 39.60
C ARG A 101 -21.08 -10.81 40.33
N SER A 102 -20.49 -12.01 40.23
CA SER A 102 -20.91 -13.23 40.90
C SER A 102 -20.31 -13.43 42.30
N TRP A 103 -19.46 -12.51 42.77
CA TRP A 103 -18.85 -12.59 44.09
C TRP A 103 -19.82 -12.05 45.16
N PRO A 104 -20.05 -12.75 46.28
CA PRO A 104 -20.91 -12.26 47.37
C PRO A 104 -20.40 -10.94 47.94
N ASP A 105 -21.32 -10.06 48.33
CA ASP A 105 -21.02 -8.74 48.93
C ASP A 105 -20.69 -8.82 50.43
N ASP A 106 -20.61 -10.02 51.01
CA ASP A 106 -20.20 -10.20 52.40
C ASP A 106 -18.73 -9.78 52.62
N PRO A 107 -18.39 -9.16 53.77
CA PRO A 107 -17.04 -8.66 54.05
C PRO A 107 -15.87 -9.63 53.78
N PRO A 108 -15.96 -10.95 54.07
CA PRO A 108 -14.84 -11.86 53.81
C PRO A 108 -14.44 -11.99 52.33
N TYR A 109 -15.40 -11.82 51.41
CA TYR A 109 -15.14 -11.85 49.96
C TYR A 109 -14.68 -10.50 49.41
N LEU A 110 -15.08 -9.40 50.05
CA LEU A 110 -14.51 -8.06 49.80
C LEU A 110 -13.03 -8.03 50.20
N GLU A 111 -12.69 -8.47 51.43
CA GLU A 111 -11.31 -8.61 51.89
C GLU A 111 -10.47 -9.52 50.99
N LEU A 112 -11.05 -10.64 50.53
CA LEU A 112 -10.38 -11.55 49.60
C LEU A 112 -10.03 -10.83 48.28
N PHE A 113 -10.98 -10.08 47.73
CA PHE A 113 -10.77 -9.32 46.50
C PHE A 113 -9.70 -8.23 46.65
N GLU A 114 -9.72 -7.48 47.76
CA GLU A 114 -8.71 -6.46 48.07
C GLU A 114 -7.31 -7.08 48.24
N ALA A 115 -7.20 -8.21 48.96
CA ALA A 115 -5.93 -8.90 49.15
C ALA A 115 -5.37 -9.48 47.83
N ILE A 116 -6.25 -10.04 46.98
CA ILE A 116 -5.91 -10.51 45.63
C ILE A 116 -5.45 -9.36 44.74
N THR A 117 -6.25 -8.30 44.58
CA THR A 117 -5.92 -7.19 43.67
C THR A 117 -4.64 -6.44 44.04
N LYS A 118 -4.28 -6.42 45.32
CA LYS A 118 -3.02 -5.88 45.82
C LYS A 118 -1.79 -6.73 45.46
N SER A 119 -1.93 -8.06 45.43
CA SER A 119 -0.78 -8.99 45.34
C SER A 119 -0.69 -9.79 44.04
N GLN A 120 -1.76 -9.84 43.23
CA GLN A 120 -1.84 -10.69 42.03
C GLN A 120 -0.71 -10.44 41.02
N TRP A 121 -0.32 -9.18 40.82
CA TRP A 121 0.69 -8.76 39.82
C TRP A 121 2.04 -9.47 39.98
N ILE A 122 2.37 -9.88 41.20
CA ILE A 122 3.60 -10.63 41.52
C ILE A 122 3.56 -12.05 40.93
N PHE A 123 2.38 -12.69 40.87
CA PHE A 123 2.20 -14.09 40.46
C PHE A 123 1.74 -14.26 39.00
N PHE A 124 1.35 -13.16 38.35
CA PHE A 124 0.86 -13.12 36.97
C PHE A 124 1.66 -12.09 36.14
N PRO A 125 2.96 -12.32 35.91
CA PRO A 125 3.75 -11.50 34.98
C PRO A 125 3.30 -11.71 33.53
N VAL A 126 3.55 -10.72 32.68
CA VAL A 126 3.31 -10.83 31.22
C VAL A 126 4.28 -11.83 30.61
N THR A 127 3.77 -12.78 29.80
CA THR A 127 4.61 -13.71 29.03
C THR A 127 4.93 -13.12 27.65
N PHE A 128 6.18 -13.31 27.20
CA PHE A 128 6.63 -12.91 25.86
C PHE A 128 6.31 -13.99 24.80
N GLU A 129 5.07 -14.50 24.83
CA GLU A 129 4.55 -15.44 23.85
C GLU A 129 3.77 -14.69 22.76
N GLN A 130 4.07 -14.97 21.49
CA GLN A 130 3.53 -14.25 20.33
C GLN A 130 2.00 -14.13 20.34
N TYR A 131 1.29 -15.22 20.64
CA TYR A 131 -0.17 -15.24 20.75
C TYR A 131 -0.69 -14.65 22.06
N GLY A 132 0.12 -14.66 23.13
CA GLY A 132 -0.22 -14.10 24.44
C GLY A 132 -0.16 -12.57 24.46
N LEU A 133 0.76 -11.96 23.70
CA LEU A 133 0.86 -10.51 23.57
C LEU A 133 -0.20 -9.92 22.63
N TYR A 134 -0.48 -10.58 21.50
CA TYR A 134 -1.16 -10.01 20.33
C TYR A 134 -2.41 -9.18 20.66
N ASN A 135 -2.33 -7.88 20.42
CA ASN A 135 -3.39 -6.88 20.63
C ASN A 135 -3.97 -6.80 22.07
N GLN A 136 -3.26 -7.32 23.08
CA GLN A 136 -3.62 -7.10 24.48
C GLN A 136 -3.46 -5.63 24.87
N ILE A 137 -4.26 -5.18 25.86
CA ILE A 137 -4.12 -3.87 26.49
C ILE A 137 -3.72 -4.09 27.95
N PHE A 138 -2.46 -3.83 28.27
CA PHE A 138 -1.95 -3.95 29.64
C PHE A 138 -2.13 -2.65 30.42
N CYS A 139 -2.72 -2.74 31.61
CA CYS A 139 -2.76 -1.63 32.58
C CYS A 139 -1.38 -1.38 33.24
N PRO A 140 -1.14 -0.22 33.87
CA PRO A 140 0.16 0.14 34.47
C PRO A 140 0.75 -0.86 35.48
N GLN A 141 -0.10 -1.68 36.12
CA GLN A 141 0.28 -2.62 37.17
C GLN A 141 0.81 -3.96 36.64
N HIS A 142 0.62 -4.27 35.35
CA HIS A 142 1.19 -5.46 34.74
C HIS A 142 2.72 -5.42 34.80
N ILE A 143 3.33 -6.52 35.24
CA ILE A 143 4.79 -6.65 35.36
C ILE A 143 5.32 -7.44 34.18
N PHE A 144 6.17 -6.82 33.39
CA PHE A 144 6.93 -7.46 32.33
C PHE A 144 8.23 -8.02 32.92
N PRO A 145 8.64 -9.27 32.58
CA PRO A 145 9.89 -9.88 33.03
C PRO A 145 11.14 -9.31 32.33
N ILE A 146 11.22 -7.97 32.22
CA ILE A 146 12.33 -7.21 31.64
C ILE A 146 13.32 -6.85 32.75
N CYS A 147 14.48 -7.48 32.75
CA CYS A 147 15.55 -7.23 33.71
C CYS A 147 16.39 -5.99 33.33
N THR A 148 16.74 -5.84 32.06
CA THR A 148 17.49 -4.68 31.54
C THR A 148 16.75 -4.03 30.38
N GLU A 149 16.92 -2.72 30.23
CA GLU A 149 16.37 -1.95 29.12
C GLU A 149 17.38 -0.86 28.73
N GLU A 150 17.74 -0.83 27.45
CA GLU A 150 18.73 0.08 26.87
C GLU A 150 18.11 0.78 25.64
N LEU A 151 18.18 2.10 25.59
CA LEU A 151 17.63 2.90 24.49
C LEU A 151 18.57 2.88 23.27
N ILE A 152 18.18 2.18 22.20
CA ILE A 152 18.91 2.15 20.93
C ILE A 152 18.65 3.44 20.14
N LYS A 153 17.39 3.87 20.03
CA LYS A 153 16.99 5.02 19.21
C LYS A 153 15.95 5.87 19.94
N ALA A 154 16.33 7.10 20.27
CA ALA A 154 15.41 8.12 20.74
C ALA A 154 14.67 8.76 19.56
N GLY A 155 13.35 8.89 19.68
CA GLY A 155 12.51 9.61 18.73
C GLY A 155 11.18 9.99 19.37
N ASP A 156 10.59 11.09 18.89
CA ASP A 156 9.35 11.65 19.46
C ASP A 156 8.12 10.78 19.17
N ILE A 157 8.11 10.13 18.00
CA ILE A 157 7.03 9.25 17.52
C ILE A 157 7.29 7.78 17.92
N ILE A 158 8.54 7.33 17.76
CA ILE A 158 8.99 5.96 18.02
C ILE A 158 10.25 5.99 18.88
N GLN A 159 10.25 5.18 19.93
CA GLN A 159 11.44 4.85 20.71
C GLN A 159 11.78 3.38 20.51
N VAL A 160 13.06 3.05 20.30
CA VAL A 160 13.52 1.67 20.11
C VAL A 160 14.45 1.30 21.24
N HIS A 161 14.11 0.23 21.96
CA HIS A 161 14.86 -0.26 23.11
C HIS A 161 15.30 -1.71 22.89
N LYS A 162 16.55 -2.02 23.27
CA LYS A 162 16.97 -3.39 23.56
C LYS A 162 16.40 -3.76 24.94
N ILE A 163 15.77 -4.91 25.05
CA ILE A 163 15.29 -5.45 26.33
C ILE A 163 15.87 -6.84 26.56
N GLU A 164 16.28 -7.13 27.79
CA GLU A 164 16.72 -8.46 28.20
C GLU A 164 15.78 -8.98 29.28
N THR A 165 15.32 -10.20 29.08
CA THR A 165 14.42 -10.91 29.99
C THR A 165 15.18 -11.92 30.83
N ASN A 166 14.61 -12.35 31.97
CA ASN A 166 15.29 -13.37 32.76
C ASN A 166 15.30 -14.71 32.01
N PRO A 167 16.44 -15.42 31.87
CA PRO A 167 16.49 -16.74 31.25
C PRO A 167 15.53 -17.76 31.88
N SER A 168 15.22 -17.66 33.18
CA SER A 168 14.24 -18.53 33.84
C SER A 168 12.81 -18.34 33.31
N CYS A 169 12.53 -17.23 32.62
CA CYS A 169 11.23 -16.89 32.04
C CYS A 169 11.18 -17.07 30.52
N ALA A 170 12.32 -17.14 29.84
CA ALA A 170 12.40 -17.24 28.38
C ALA A 170 11.97 -18.62 27.83
N GLY A 171 11.92 -19.66 28.67
CA GLY A 171 11.63 -21.02 28.24
C GLY A 171 12.71 -21.54 27.30
N PHE A 172 12.35 -21.85 26.06
CA PHE A 172 13.29 -22.18 24.97
C PHE A 172 13.55 -20.99 24.02
N GLY A 173 12.96 -19.82 24.28
CA GLY A 173 13.07 -18.61 23.45
C GLY A 173 14.35 -17.79 23.72
N PRO A 174 14.60 -16.75 22.90
CA PRO A 174 15.73 -15.84 23.12
C PRO A 174 15.53 -15.02 24.39
N ALA A 175 16.61 -14.74 25.12
CA ALA A 175 16.55 -13.86 26.30
C ALA A 175 16.50 -12.36 25.95
N THR A 176 16.91 -11.99 24.74
CA THR A 176 17.10 -10.60 24.29
C THR A 176 16.22 -10.27 23.10
N TYR A 177 15.53 -9.13 23.16
CA TYR A 177 14.61 -8.66 22.12
C TYR A 177 14.81 -7.17 21.84
N VAL A 178 14.20 -6.69 20.76
CA VAL A 178 14.00 -5.26 20.50
C VAL A 178 12.52 -4.91 20.69
N ARG A 179 12.26 -3.90 21.52
CA ARG A 179 10.94 -3.26 21.67
C ARG A 179 10.92 -1.93 20.92
N LYS A 180 10.09 -1.85 19.87
CA LYS A 180 9.67 -0.55 19.32
C LYS A 180 8.41 -0.07 20.06
N THR A 181 8.44 1.15 20.59
CA THR A 181 7.32 1.79 21.29
C THR A 181 6.89 3.03 20.52
N TYR A 182 5.62 3.06 20.10
CA TYR A 182 5.00 4.15 19.33
C TYR A 182 4.04 4.93 20.23
N ASN A 183 4.03 6.25 20.08
CA ASN A 183 2.98 7.10 20.63
C ASN A 183 1.70 7.06 19.75
N GLU A 184 0.67 7.83 20.10
CA GLU A 184 -0.59 7.88 19.32
C GLU A 184 -0.37 8.35 17.86
N SER A 185 0.55 9.30 17.63
CA SER A 185 0.92 9.76 16.29
C SER A 185 1.62 8.66 15.45
N GLY A 186 2.30 7.73 16.11
CA GLY A 186 2.96 6.58 15.48
C GLY A 186 2.06 5.37 15.23
N LYS A 187 0.82 5.39 15.71
CA LYS A 187 -0.13 4.26 15.62
C LYS A 187 -0.30 3.72 14.21
N ALA A 188 -0.42 4.59 13.21
CA ALA A 188 -0.58 4.18 11.81
C ALA A 188 0.66 3.45 11.24
N GLN A 189 1.86 3.71 11.77
CA GLN A 189 3.08 2.95 11.43
C GLN A 189 3.07 1.59 12.15
N TYR A 190 2.74 1.57 13.45
CA TYR A 190 2.55 0.34 14.22
C TYR A 190 1.54 -0.62 13.57
N GLU A 191 0.37 -0.14 13.16
CA GLU A 191 -0.67 -0.96 12.53
C GLU A 191 -0.19 -1.59 11.20
N ARG A 192 0.68 -0.90 10.44
CA ARG A 192 1.30 -1.46 9.23
C ARG A 192 2.32 -2.54 9.54
N GLU A 193 3.22 -2.28 10.49
CA GLU A 193 4.20 -3.30 10.92
C GLU A 193 3.51 -4.55 11.45
N VAL A 194 2.52 -4.41 12.34
CA VAL A 194 1.72 -5.54 12.84
C VAL A 194 1.01 -6.27 11.71
N LYS A 195 0.42 -5.56 10.73
CA LYS A 195 -0.22 -6.20 9.56
C LYS A 195 0.78 -6.99 8.72
N THR A 196 1.96 -6.44 8.44
CA THR A 196 3.03 -7.13 7.70
C THR A 196 3.51 -8.36 8.46
N PHE A 197 3.89 -8.24 9.73
CA PHE A 197 4.36 -9.39 10.50
C PHE A 197 3.28 -10.46 10.67
N THR A 198 2.02 -10.08 10.85
CA THR A 198 0.89 -11.03 10.90
C THR A 198 0.72 -11.77 9.56
N SER A 199 0.98 -11.11 8.42
CA SER A 199 0.97 -11.76 7.10
C SER A 199 2.13 -12.71 6.83
N LEU A 200 3.19 -12.66 7.66
CA LEU A 200 4.40 -13.47 7.51
C LEU A 200 4.51 -14.61 8.53
N GLN A 201 3.54 -14.81 9.43
CA GLN A 201 3.65 -15.78 10.53
C GLN A 201 3.84 -17.25 10.08
N SER A 202 3.42 -17.59 8.86
CA SER A 202 3.64 -18.90 8.24
C SER A 202 4.95 -19.04 7.46
N ARG A 203 5.74 -17.96 7.36
CA ARG A 203 6.93 -17.84 6.52
C ARG A 203 8.12 -17.31 7.32
N TYR A 204 8.86 -18.22 7.94
CA TYR A 204 10.16 -17.88 8.51
C TYR A 204 11.18 -17.59 7.40
N SER A 205 11.91 -16.48 7.55
CA SER A 205 13.05 -16.13 6.69
C SER A 205 14.20 -15.63 7.55
N PRO A 206 15.45 -16.13 7.39
CA PRO A 206 16.60 -15.57 8.09
C PRO A 206 16.98 -14.16 7.57
N ASN A 207 16.35 -13.69 6.49
CA ASN A 207 16.61 -12.39 5.86
C ASN A 207 15.50 -11.36 6.12
N ILE A 208 14.52 -11.68 6.95
CA ILE A 208 13.50 -10.75 7.45
C ILE A 208 13.53 -10.84 8.98
N ILE A 209 13.44 -9.71 9.67
CA ILE A 209 13.44 -9.70 11.13
C ILE A 209 12.25 -10.49 11.70
N ASN A 210 12.51 -11.39 12.65
CA ASN A 210 11.46 -12.20 13.26
C ASN A 210 10.61 -11.38 14.25
N TYR A 211 9.35 -11.78 14.41
CA TYR A 211 8.35 -11.08 15.20
C TYR A 211 7.84 -11.96 16.36
N HIS A 212 7.84 -11.39 17.57
CA HIS A 212 7.49 -12.09 18.81
C HIS A 212 6.21 -11.58 19.48
N GLY A 213 5.49 -10.63 18.89
CA GLY A 213 4.22 -10.13 19.42
C GLY A 213 4.08 -8.62 19.42
N CYS A 214 2.86 -8.15 19.66
CA CYS A 214 2.52 -6.74 19.76
C CYS A 214 1.50 -6.50 20.87
N TYR A 215 1.60 -5.40 21.61
CA TYR A 215 0.68 -5.06 22.69
C TYR A 215 0.50 -3.55 22.86
N GLN A 216 -0.60 -3.16 23.49
CA GLN A 216 -0.88 -1.79 23.89
C GLN A 216 -0.62 -1.66 25.39
N GLN A 217 0.03 -0.57 25.79
CA GLN A 217 0.27 -0.24 27.20
C GLN A 217 -0.51 1.01 27.55
N ALA A 218 -1.46 0.90 28.47
CA ALA A 218 -2.13 2.04 29.08
C ALA A 218 -1.17 2.76 30.03
N ARG A 219 -1.10 4.09 29.91
CA ARG A 219 -0.25 4.95 30.74
C ARG A 219 -1.09 5.67 31.81
N PRO A 220 -0.49 6.15 32.93
CA PRO A 220 -1.24 6.77 34.04
C PRO A 220 -2.07 8.00 33.67
N ASN A 221 -1.69 8.71 32.60
CA ASN A 221 -2.41 9.83 32.00
C ASN A 221 -3.56 9.41 31.05
N LYS A 222 -3.91 8.11 31.00
CA LYS A 222 -4.91 7.49 30.12
C LYS A 222 -4.58 7.49 28.62
N THR A 223 -3.35 7.84 28.20
CA THR A 223 -2.92 7.63 26.81
C THR A 223 -2.45 6.19 26.60
N LEU A 224 -2.53 5.70 25.37
CA LEU A 224 -1.92 4.43 24.98
C LEU A 224 -0.51 4.65 24.44
N THR A 225 0.33 3.62 24.56
CA THR A 225 1.52 3.45 23.72
C THR A 225 1.45 2.07 23.10
N TYR A 226 1.77 1.98 21.82
CA TYR A 226 1.73 0.74 21.04
C TYR A 226 3.14 0.13 21.03
N ASN A 227 3.27 -1.18 21.22
CA ASN A 227 4.56 -1.84 21.41
C ASN A 227 4.67 -3.05 20.48
N LEU A 228 5.79 -3.15 19.77
CA LEU A 228 6.13 -4.25 18.88
C LEU A 228 7.40 -4.92 19.42
N ILE A 229 7.39 -6.24 19.56
CA ILE A 229 8.55 -7.04 19.97
C ILE A 229 9.07 -7.83 18.76
N VAL A 230 10.35 -7.64 18.45
CA VAL A 230 11.06 -8.32 17.35
C VAL A 230 12.41 -8.85 17.84
N ASP A 231 13.05 -9.70 17.04
CA ASP A 231 14.39 -10.23 17.35
C ASP A 231 15.42 -9.12 17.63
N PHE A 232 16.38 -9.42 18.49
CA PHE A 232 17.64 -8.68 18.57
C PHE A 232 18.67 -9.35 17.66
N VAL A 233 19.06 -8.67 16.57
CA VAL A 233 20.15 -9.11 15.69
C VAL A 233 21.45 -8.51 16.22
N GLU A 234 22.40 -9.38 16.59
CA GLU A 234 23.73 -8.95 17.03
C GLU A 234 24.54 -8.42 15.84
N GLY A 235 24.58 -7.10 15.70
CA GLY A 235 25.17 -6.42 14.56
C GLY A 235 24.94 -4.92 14.54
N GLN A 236 25.35 -4.29 13.45
CA GLN A 236 25.13 -2.88 13.13
C GLN A 236 24.32 -2.80 11.82
N ASN A 237 23.72 -1.66 11.50
CA ASN A 237 23.09 -1.49 10.19
C ASN A 237 24.14 -1.35 9.06
N LEU A 238 23.73 -1.48 7.81
CA LEU A 238 24.64 -1.49 6.66
C LEU A 238 25.33 -0.13 6.45
N GLU A 239 24.71 0.99 6.84
CA GLU A 239 25.34 2.32 6.82
C GLU A 239 26.47 2.45 7.85
N GLU A 240 26.25 1.97 9.06
CA GLU A 240 27.26 1.85 10.11
C GLU A 240 28.40 0.92 9.68
N PHE A 241 28.07 -0.20 9.02
CA PHE A 241 29.06 -1.11 8.45
C PHE A 241 29.93 -0.46 7.38
N TYR A 242 29.36 0.34 6.47
CA TYR A 242 30.15 1.12 5.51
C TYR A 242 31.03 2.19 6.18
N SER A 243 30.66 2.65 7.36
CA SER A 243 31.39 3.67 8.13
C SER A 243 32.49 3.11 9.04
N THR A 244 32.35 1.89 9.56
CA THR A 244 33.28 1.28 10.53
C THR A 244 34.16 0.19 9.95
N THR A 245 33.71 -0.53 8.92
CA THR A 245 34.47 -1.62 8.28
C THR A 245 35.30 -1.08 7.11
N PRO A 246 36.57 -1.53 6.93
CA PRO A 246 37.33 -1.23 5.71
C PRO A 246 36.77 -1.97 4.48
N PRO A 247 37.17 -1.58 3.25
CA PRO A 247 36.75 -2.30 2.05
C PRO A 247 37.29 -3.74 2.01
N PRO A 248 36.51 -4.71 1.48
CA PRO A 248 36.90 -6.10 1.38
C PRO A 248 38.02 -6.32 0.35
N SER A 249 38.73 -7.44 0.51
CA SER A 249 39.55 -8.01 -0.56
C SER A 249 38.68 -8.43 -1.75
N PRO A 250 39.22 -8.63 -2.97
CA PRO A 250 38.44 -9.14 -4.09
C PRO A 250 37.74 -10.48 -3.80
N SER A 251 38.36 -11.37 -3.01
CA SER A 251 37.75 -12.62 -2.57
C SER A 251 36.64 -12.44 -1.54
N ASP A 252 36.74 -11.43 -0.67
CA ASP A 252 35.71 -11.13 0.33
C ASP A 252 34.53 -10.34 -0.24
N ALA A 253 34.72 -9.60 -1.34
CA ALA A 253 33.63 -8.91 -2.03
C ALA A 253 32.50 -9.88 -2.47
N ASN A 254 32.86 -11.12 -2.83
CA ASN A 254 31.89 -12.17 -3.14
C ASN A 254 31.00 -12.55 -1.94
N LYS A 255 31.51 -12.45 -0.70
CA LYS A 255 30.70 -12.69 0.51
C LYS A 255 29.66 -11.59 0.71
N ILE A 256 30.04 -10.33 0.44
CA ILE A 256 29.11 -9.19 0.45
C ILE A 256 28.02 -9.37 -0.63
N TRP A 257 28.41 -9.78 -1.85
CA TRP A 257 27.42 -10.07 -2.90
C TRP A 257 26.52 -11.26 -2.55
N ASN A 258 27.03 -12.29 -1.89
CA ASN A 258 26.22 -13.41 -1.40
C ASN A 258 25.22 -12.97 -0.32
N ALA A 259 25.58 -12.02 0.55
CA ALA A 259 24.65 -11.45 1.52
C ALA A 259 23.47 -10.70 0.86
N PHE A 260 23.68 -10.10 -0.31
CA PHE A 260 22.62 -9.49 -1.12
C PHE A 260 21.69 -10.53 -1.78
N CYS A 261 22.12 -11.77 -2.02
CA CYS A 261 21.19 -12.85 -2.40
C CYS A 261 20.11 -13.06 -1.33
N GLY A 262 20.49 -13.05 -0.05
CA GLY A 262 19.55 -13.14 1.06
C GLY A 262 18.53 -11.98 1.11
N VAL A 263 18.94 -10.74 0.78
CA VAL A 263 18.00 -9.61 0.66
C VAL A 263 17.01 -9.83 -0.49
N LEU A 264 17.47 -10.36 -1.63
CA LEU A 264 16.60 -10.72 -2.75
C LEU A 264 15.64 -11.87 -2.41
N GLU A 265 16.07 -12.86 -1.64
CA GLU A 265 15.21 -13.94 -1.11
C GLU A 265 14.15 -13.39 -0.14
N GLY A 266 14.54 -12.48 0.77
CA GLY A 266 13.62 -11.78 1.66
C GLY A 266 12.58 -10.95 0.90
N LEU A 267 13.02 -10.15 -0.09
CA LEU A 267 12.11 -9.40 -0.96
C LEU A 267 11.19 -10.34 -1.76
N HIS A 268 11.68 -11.45 -2.31
CA HIS A 268 10.84 -12.43 -3.01
C HIS A 268 9.73 -12.99 -2.10
N GLN A 269 10.02 -13.27 -0.82
CA GLN A 269 9.02 -13.75 0.13
C GLN A 269 7.98 -12.70 0.52
N LEU A 270 8.37 -11.42 0.59
CA LEU A 270 7.45 -10.28 0.77
C LEU A 270 6.56 -10.07 -0.46
N HIS A 271 7.17 -10.12 -1.65
CA HIS A 271 6.54 -9.78 -2.93
C HIS A 271 5.60 -10.87 -3.44
N SER A 272 5.86 -12.13 -3.09
CA SER A 272 5.06 -13.28 -3.52
C SER A 272 3.86 -13.48 -2.59
N ALA A 273 2.66 -13.67 -3.17
CA ALA A 273 1.47 -14.01 -2.41
C ALA A 273 1.72 -15.17 -1.43
N ALA A 274 1.34 -14.99 -0.17
CA ALA A 274 1.25 -16.07 0.80
C ALA A 274 0.30 -17.17 0.31
N ILE A 275 0.72 -18.43 0.33
CA ILE A 275 -0.08 -19.56 -0.22
C ILE A 275 -1.33 -19.79 0.66
N ASP A 276 -1.17 -19.55 1.95
CA ASP A 276 -2.12 -19.75 3.03
C ASP A 276 -3.01 -18.52 3.31
N THR A 277 -2.49 -17.30 3.11
CA THR A 277 -3.23 -16.05 3.43
C THR A 277 -3.44 -15.10 2.25
N GLY A 278 -2.84 -15.37 1.09
CA GLY A 278 -2.92 -14.53 -0.11
C GLY A 278 -2.20 -13.18 -0.02
N PHE A 279 -1.54 -12.86 1.10
CA PHE A 279 -0.92 -11.54 1.30
C PHE A 279 0.36 -11.33 0.46
N GLN A 280 0.47 -10.15 -0.13
CA GLN A 280 1.68 -9.56 -0.72
C GLN A 280 2.02 -8.28 0.04
N THR A 281 3.32 -8.04 0.26
CA THR A 281 3.84 -6.84 0.92
C THR A 281 4.86 -6.14 0.02
N ILE A 282 4.78 -4.81 -0.05
CA ILE A 282 5.81 -3.93 -0.61
C ILE A 282 6.45 -3.16 0.56
N HIS A 283 7.78 -3.08 0.63
CA HIS A 283 8.52 -2.50 1.76
C HIS A 283 8.57 -0.97 1.73
N GLN A 284 8.76 -0.37 0.55
CA GLN A 284 8.84 1.07 0.25
C GLN A 284 10.01 1.85 0.87
N ASP A 285 10.69 1.31 1.88
CA ASP A 285 11.79 1.98 2.59
C ASP A 285 13.07 1.11 2.65
N ILE A 286 13.46 0.48 1.54
CA ILE A 286 14.72 -0.28 1.45
C ILE A 286 15.90 0.69 1.29
N LYS A 287 16.78 0.72 2.29
CA LYS A 287 17.96 1.59 2.38
C LYS A 287 18.99 0.98 3.34
N PRO A 288 20.26 1.44 3.37
CA PRO A 288 21.30 0.83 4.20
C PRO A 288 20.99 0.83 5.70
N GLU A 289 20.27 1.83 6.22
CA GLU A 289 19.86 1.90 7.62
C GLU A 289 18.82 0.83 7.99
N ASN A 290 18.07 0.32 7.01
CA ASN A 290 17.01 -0.67 7.17
C ASN A 290 17.45 -2.10 6.80
N LEU A 291 18.77 -2.33 6.69
CA LEU A 291 19.38 -3.65 6.53
C LEU A 291 20.36 -3.88 7.69
N LEU A 292 20.05 -4.81 8.59
CA LEU A 292 20.97 -5.20 9.66
C LEU A 292 21.98 -6.23 9.16
N VAL A 293 23.24 -6.01 9.51
CA VAL A 293 24.35 -6.93 9.21
C VAL A 293 24.43 -7.97 10.32
N SER A 294 23.83 -9.14 10.08
CA SER A 294 23.96 -10.29 10.98
C SER A 294 25.31 -10.97 10.76
N LYS A 295 25.96 -11.40 11.84
CA LYS A 295 27.19 -12.20 11.74
C LYS A 295 26.86 -13.68 11.90
N PRO A 296 27.27 -14.57 10.97
CA PRO A 296 27.28 -16.00 11.22
C PRO A 296 28.31 -16.33 12.31
N THR A 297 28.30 -17.57 12.82
CA THR A 297 29.22 -18.07 13.87
C THR A 297 30.71 -18.05 13.46
N SER A 298 31.00 -17.68 12.21
CA SER A 298 32.33 -17.51 11.62
C SER A 298 32.97 -16.21 12.09
N SER A 299 34.24 -16.26 12.50
CA SER A 299 34.98 -15.10 13.02
C SER A 299 35.51 -14.14 11.93
N GLN A 300 35.12 -14.32 10.66
CA GLN A 300 35.63 -13.52 9.54
C GLN A 300 34.80 -12.23 9.31
N PRO A 301 35.46 -11.07 9.05
CA PRO A 301 34.80 -9.76 9.10
C PRO A 301 33.79 -9.47 7.97
N TYR A 302 33.84 -10.23 6.88
CA TYR A 302 32.97 -10.06 5.70
C TYR A 302 32.06 -11.26 5.44
N ASP A 303 32.14 -12.29 6.28
CA ASP A 303 31.16 -13.37 6.30
C ASP A 303 29.95 -12.82 7.06
N ILE A 304 28.89 -12.43 6.33
CA ILE A 304 27.76 -11.69 6.87
C ILE A 304 26.44 -12.15 6.23
N GLY A 305 25.36 -12.08 7.00
CA GLY A 305 23.99 -12.04 6.48
C GLY A 305 23.45 -10.61 6.47
N LEU A 306 22.39 -10.40 5.70
CA LEU A 306 21.61 -9.16 5.73
C LEU A 306 20.16 -9.48 6.09
N VAL A 307 19.61 -8.72 7.03
CA VAL A 307 18.24 -8.87 7.56
C VAL A 307 17.45 -7.59 7.30
N ILE A 308 16.33 -7.71 6.58
CA ILE A 308 15.40 -6.61 6.30
C ILE A 308 14.66 -6.24 7.58
N ILE A 309 14.69 -4.95 7.94
CA ILE A 309 13.99 -4.37 9.09
C ILE A 309 13.14 -3.16 8.67
N ASP A 310 12.26 -2.74 9.59
CA ASP A 310 11.51 -1.49 9.57
C ASP A 310 10.40 -1.36 8.51
N PHE A 311 9.28 -2.04 8.77
CA PHE A 311 8.09 -2.04 7.93
C PHE A 311 7.16 -0.84 8.15
N GLY A 312 7.62 0.26 8.77
CA GLY A 312 6.79 1.43 9.10
C GLY A 312 6.12 2.10 7.90
N PHE A 313 6.64 1.88 6.69
CA PHE A 313 6.09 2.35 5.41
C PHE A 313 5.57 1.23 4.50
N SER A 314 5.44 0.00 5.01
CA SER A 314 5.03 -1.14 4.20
C SER A 314 3.58 -1.03 3.71
N HIS A 315 3.30 -1.66 2.56
CA HIS A 315 1.93 -1.87 2.10
C HIS A 315 1.67 -3.37 1.92
N THR A 316 0.93 -3.95 2.86
CA THR A 316 0.45 -5.34 2.80
C THR A 316 -1.00 -5.40 2.32
N LYS A 317 -1.28 -6.20 1.30
CA LYS A 317 -2.61 -6.41 0.71
C LYS A 317 -2.84 -7.89 0.33
N THR A 318 -4.08 -8.34 0.29
CA THR A 318 -4.43 -9.67 -0.22
C THR A 318 -4.48 -9.62 -1.75
N LEU A 319 -3.86 -10.60 -2.42
CA LEU A 319 -4.02 -10.85 -3.85
C LEU A 319 -5.11 -11.90 -4.05
N THR A 320 -6.25 -11.50 -4.62
CA THR A 320 -7.21 -12.43 -5.23
C THR A 320 -6.83 -12.69 -6.69
N THR A 321 -7.04 -13.92 -7.15
CA THR A 321 -6.71 -14.35 -8.51
C THR A 321 -7.42 -13.48 -9.54
N GLY A 322 -6.64 -12.78 -10.38
CA GLY A 322 -7.17 -11.85 -11.40
C GLY A 322 -7.20 -10.37 -11.00
N GLN A 323 -6.70 -9.98 -9.81
CA GLN A 323 -6.43 -8.58 -9.46
C GLN A 323 -4.96 -8.20 -9.67
N ASP A 324 -4.72 -6.92 -10.00
CA ASP A 324 -3.39 -6.37 -10.25
C ASP A 324 -2.48 -6.34 -9.01
N THR A 325 -1.17 -6.23 -9.23
CA THR A 325 -0.12 -6.15 -8.18
C THR A 325 0.07 -4.74 -7.57
N TRP A 326 -0.81 -3.78 -7.88
CA TRP A 326 -0.68 -2.39 -7.39
C TRP A 326 -0.89 -2.26 -5.88
N GLY A 327 0.07 -1.64 -5.19
CA GLY A 327 -0.06 -1.12 -3.83
C GLY A 327 -0.10 0.41 -3.82
N ILE A 328 -0.14 0.98 -2.61
CA ILE A 328 -0.29 2.42 -2.38
C ILE A 328 1.03 2.98 -1.83
N ASP A 329 1.55 4.04 -2.47
CA ASP A 329 2.71 4.79 -1.98
C ASP A 329 2.39 5.50 -0.64
N LEU A 330 3.28 5.31 0.34
CA LEU A 330 3.22 5.88 1.69
C LEU A 330 4.36 6.86 1.98
N HIS A 331 5.10 7.28 0.94
CA HIS A 331 6.19 8.25 0.96
C HIS A 331 7.35 7.78 1.85
N GLY A 332 7.89 6.59 1.53
CA GLY A 332 9.12 6.04 2.14
C GLY A 332 10.38 6.88 1.84
N GLY A 333 11.58 6.34 2.11
CA GLY A 333 12.85 7.04 1.94
C GLY A 333 13.13 7.55 0.51
N GLN A 334 12.79 8.82 0.24
CA GLN A 334 12.82 9.44 -1.10
C GLN A 334 14.21 9.40 -1.78
N VAL A 335 15.30 9.31 -1.01
CA VAL A 335 16.68 9.16 -1.54
C VAL A 335 16.88 7.86 -2.31
N TYR A 336 16.26 6.76 -1.86
CA TYR A 336 16.33 5.44 -2.50
C TYR A 336 15.05 5.10 -3.29
N GLY A 337 14.10 6.04 -3.35
CA GLY A 337 12.83 5.89 -4.05
C GLY A 337 12.99 5.67 -5.56
N ALA A 338 12.01 4.99 -6.14
CA ALA A 338 11.91 4.77 -7.58
C ALA A 338 11.30 5.99 -8.30
N PRO A 339 11.59 6.22 -9.60
CA PRO A 339 11.04 7.35 -10.34
C PRO A 339 9.50 7.42 -10.31
N GLU A 340 8.80 6.28 -10.35
CA GLU A 340 7.34 6.21 -10.26
C GLU A 340 6.77 6.40 -8.84
N ALA A 341 7.62 6.29 -7.82
CA ALA A 341 7.34 6.59 -6.41
C ALA A 341 7.85 8.00 -6.01
N SER A 342 8.17 8.84 -7.01
CA SER A 342 8.77 10.15 -6.79
C SER A 342 7.74 11.28 -6.78
N HIS A 343 7.66 11.95 -5.64
CA HIS A 343 6.76 13.08 -5.40
C HIS A 343 7.39 14.45 -5.76
N HIS A 344 8.42 14.47 -6.63
CA HIS A 344 9.20 15.66 -6.98
C HIS A 344 8.43 16.74 -7.75
N ALA A 345 7.28 16.42 -8.37
CA ALA A 345 6.49 17.38 -9.12
C ALA A 345 5.22 17.77 -8.35
N ASP A 346 4.79 19.03 -8.42
CA ASP A 346 3.60 19.52 -7.68
C ASP A 346 2.34 18.66 -7.84
N TYR A 347 2.18 18.02 -9.01
CA TYR A 347 1.04 17.15 -9.32
C TYR A 347 1.17 15.71 -8.77
N THR A 348 2.37 15.26 -8.38
CA THR A 348 2.57 14.03 -7.59
C THR A 348 2.71 14.31 -6.09
N ARG A 349 3.06 15.55 -5.69
CA ARG A 349 3.35 15.97 -4.30
C ARG A 349 2.22 15.77 -3.27
N LEU A 350 0.97 15.66 -3.70
CA LEU A 350 -0.20 15.47 -2.83
C LEU A 350 -0.93 14.13 -3.06
N GLY A 351 -0.47 13.31 -4.00
CA GLY A 351 -1.14 12.07 -4.40
C GLY A 351 -0.37 10.83 -3.93
N ARG A 352 -1.11 9.79 -3.52
CA ARG A 352 -0.54 8.45 -3.34
C ARG A 352 -0.50 7.75 -4.70
N THR A 353 0.68 7.51 -5.24
CA THR A 353 0.86 6.85 -6.53
C THR A 353 0.60 5.33 -6.41
N PRO A 354 0.03 4.69 -7.45
CA PRO A 354 0.04 3.24 -7.56
C PRO A 354 1.47 2.75 -7.76
N ILE A 355 1.96 1.91 -6.85
CA ILE A 355 3.29 1.30 -6.90
C ILE A 355 3.18 -0.21 -7.08
N THR A 356 4.24 -0.88 -7.51
CA THR A 356 4.33 -2.36 -7.51
C THR A 356 5.56 -2.79 -6.72
N PRO A 357 5.74 -4.09 -6.39
CA PRO A 357 6.95 -4.56 -5.72
C PRO A 357 8.28 -4.19 -6.41
N LYS A 358 8.22 -3.75 -7.68
CA LYS A 358 9.36 -3.22 -8.45
C LYS A 358 9.97 -1.94 -7.87
N VAL A 359 9.30 -1.21 -6.96
CA VAL A 359 9.91 -0.06 -6.27
C VAL A 359 11.01 -0.51 -5.32
N ASP A 360 10.80 -1.61 -4.57
CA ASP A 360 11.82 -2.17 -3.68
C ASP A 360 13.03 -2.70 -4.47
N ILE A 361 12.81 -3.20 -5.69
CA ILE A 361 13.89 -3.64 -6.60
C ILE A 361 14.78 -2.47 -7.03
N TRP A 362 14.18 -1.32 -7.34
CA TRP A 362 14.94 -0.10 -7.63
C TRP A 362 15.73 0.36 -6.40
N SER A 363 15.08 0.41 -5.23
CA SER A 363 15.70 0.81 -3.97
C SER A 363 16.87 -0.11 -3.60
N LEU A 364 16.73 -1.42 -3.77
CA LEU A 364 17.83 -2.37 -3.60
C LEU A 364 18.95 -2.15 -4.64
N GLY A 365 18.62 -1.84 -5.89
CA GLY A 365 19.61 -1.50 -6.92
C GLY A 365 20.44 -0.26 -6.55
N CYS A 366 19.82 0.71 -5.88
CA CYS A 366 20.48 1.88 -5.32
C CYS A 366 21.44 1.51 -4.18
N VAL A 367 21.02 0.64 -3.25
CA VAL A 367 21.89 0.12 -2.18
C VAL A 367 23.07 -0.70 -2.74
N MET A 368 22.84 -1.56 -3.73
CA MET A 368 23.89 -2.37 -4.37
C MET A 368 24.87 -1.51 -5.19
N SER A 369 24.41 -0.40 -5.78
CA SER A 369 25.28 0.61 -6.40
C SER A 369 26.22 1.24 -5.37
N GLU A 370 25.72 1.61 -4.20
CA GLU A 370 26.55 2.11 -3.09
C GLU A 370 27.51 1.06 -2.53
N ALA A 371 27.06 -0.20 -2.44
CA ALA A 371 27.92 -1.32 -2.06
C ALA A 371 29.11 -1.48 -3.02
N ALA A 372 28.89 -1.41 -4.34
CA ALA A 372 29.97 -1.49 -5.34
C ALA A 372 30.99 -0.35 -5.19
N ILE A 373 30.50 0.88 -4.95
CA ILE A 373 31.36 2.05 -4.71
C ILE A 373 32.16 1.90 -3.40
N TRP A 374 31.53 1.43 -2.32
CA TRP A 374 32.20 1.19 -1.06
C TRP A 374 33.23 0.05 -1.15
N ILE A 375 32.92 -1.05 -1.85
CA ILE A 375 33.85 -2.16 -2.13
C ILE A 375 35.11 -1.66 -2.84
N LYS A 376 35.01 -0.66 -3.72
CA LYS A 376 36.14 -0.16 -4.53
C LYS A 376 36.83 1.08 -4.00
N CYS A 377 36.16 1.89 -3.20
CA CYS A 377 36.67 3.21 -2.79
C CYS A 377 36.47 3.52 -1.30
N GLY A 378 35.86 2.60 -0.56
CA GLY A 378 35.52 2.72 0.85
C GLY A 378 34.65 3.92 1.19
N ARG A 379 34.58 4.19 2.49
CA ARG A 379 33.78 5.28 3.07
C ARG A 379 33.98 6.63 2.38
N ARG A 380 35.23 6.99 2.01
CA ARG A 380 35.52 8.28 1.36
C ARG A 380 34.97 8.33 -0.07
N GLY A 381 35.11 7.25 -0.85
CA GLY A 381 34.55 7.18 -2.19
C GLY A 381 33.02 7.17 -2.19
N LEU A 382 32.41 6.42 -1.28
CA LEU A 382 30.95 6.43 -1.07
C LEU A 382 30.45 7.84 -0.69
N GLY A 383 31.15 8.53 0.21
CA GLY A 383 30.84 9.92 0.57
C GLY A 383 30.92 10.87 -0.63
N ASN A 384 31.97 10.78 -1.45
CA ASN A 384 32.10 11.57 -2.68
C ASN A 384 30.97 11.25 -3.68
N TYR A 385 30.62 9.97 -3.85
CA TYR A 385 29.56 9.52 -4.75
C TYR A 385 28.20 10.11 -4.35
N ARG A 386 27.84 10.02 -3.06
CA ARG A 386 26.63 10.65 -2.50
C ARG A 386 26.63 12.16 -2.71
N GLN A 387 27.75 12.84 -2.46
CA GLN A 387 27.88 14.29 -2.68
C GLN A 387 27.70 14.67 -4.16
N ASN A 388 28.21 13.87 -5.10
CA ASN A 388 28.01 14.10 -6.53
C ASN A 388 26.53 13.92 -6.93
N ARG A 389 25.82 12.90 -6.39
CA ARG A 389 24.38 12.72 -6.63
C ARG A 389 23.57 13.91 -6.09
N VAL A 390 23.92 14.43 -4.90
CA VAL A 390 23.36 15.68 -4.34
C VAL A 390 23.66 16.88 -5.25
N ALA A 391 24.87 16.98 -5.79
CA ALA A 391 25.25 18.08 -6.68
C ALA A 391 24.52 18.03 -8.03
N GLU A 392 24.25 16.85 -8.59
CA GLU A 392 23.47 16.72 -9.83
C GLU A 392 21.99 17.04 -9.61
N THR A 393 21.37 16.45 -8.57
CA THR A 393 19.94 16.66 -8.24
C THR A 393 19.60 18.09 -7.86
N ARG A 394 20.53 18.85 -7.26
CA ARG A 394 20.41 20.32 -7.05
C ARG A 394 20.15 21.12 -8.32
N ASN A 395 20.57 20.62 -9.47
CA ASN A 395 20.33 21.28 -10.76
C ASN A 395 19.03 20.82 -11.43
N LEU A 396 18.29 19.87 -10.83
CA LEU A 396 17.01 19.39 -11.32
C LEU A 396 15.87 20.20 -10.67
N PRO A 397 14.98 20.81 -11.46
CA PRO A 397 13.87 21.58 -10.92
C PRO A 397 13.02 20.75 -9.94
N ARG A 398 12.72 21.32 -8.76
CA ARG A 398 11.80 20.80 -7.73
C ARG A 398 12.29 19.58 -6.92
N PHE A 399 13.45 19.00 -7.24
CA PHE A 399 13.97 17.84 -6.50
C PHE A 399 14.33 18.16 -5.04
N ASP A 400 15.09 19.24 -4.80
CA ASP A 400 15.47 19.64 -3.44
C ASP A 400 14.26 20.02 -2.57
N GLU A 401 13.32 20.81 -3.11
CA GLU A 401 12.12 21.26 -2.39
C GLU A 401 11.16 20.12 -2.00
N ALA A 402 11.24 19.00 -2.71
CA ALA A 402 10.46 17.80 -2.48
C ALA A 402 11.21 16.73 -1.66
N GLY A 403 12.37 17.04 -1.08
CA GLY A 403 13.15 16.09 -0.28
C GLY A 403 13.83 14.97 -1.08
N HIS A 404 13.95 15.12 -2.41
CA HIS A 404 14.64 14.20 -3.30
C HIS A 404 16.11 14.61 -3.55
N GLY A 405 16.63 15.57 -2.79
CA GLY A 405 18.04 15.97 -2.86
C GLY A 405 18.96 14.78 -2.63
N GLY A 406 19.73 14.42 -3.65
CA GLY A 406 20.59 13.25 -3.65
C GLY A 406 19.87 11.91 -3.86
N CYS A 407 18.79 11.83 -4.63
CA CYS A 407 18.23 10.56 -5.11
C CYS A 407 19.11 9.88 -6.19
N PHE A 408 18.64 8.77 -6.78
CA PHE A 408 19.35 8.04 -7.84
C PHE A 408 18.82 8.30 -9.26
N HIS A 409 17.70 9.01 -9.40
CA HIS A 409 17.09 9.32 -10.70
C HIS A 409 16.91 10.82 -10.96
N ASP A 410 16.66 11.18 -12.21
CA ASP A 410 16.24 12.52 -12.65
C ASP A 410 14.72 12.74 -12.69
N GLY A 411 13.94 11.70 -12.35
CA GLY A 411 12.49 11.67 -12.43
C GLY A 411 11.95 10.69 -13.49
N ALA A 412 12.83 10.16 -14.35
CA ALA A 412 12.53 9.08 -15.28
C ALA A 412 13.65 8.03 -15.36
N GLU A 413 14.91 8.44 -15.41
CA GLU A 413 16.09 7.57 -15.56
C GLU A 413 17.09 7.72 -14.41
N ALA A 414 18.03 6.78 -14.28
CA ALA A 414 19.15 6.90 -13.36
C ALA A 414 20.08 8.08 -13.72
N LEU A 415 20.58 8.79 -12.70
CA LEU A 415 21.44 9.97 -12.86
C LEU A 415 22.74 9.69 -13.64
N ASN A 416 23.30 10.72 -14.27
CA ASN A 416 24.57 10.60 -14.98
C ASN A 416 25.74 10.33 -14.03
N THR A 417 25.68 10.82 -12.79
CA THR A 417 26.62 10.47 -11.72
C THR A 417 26.62 8.97 -11.41
N VAL A 418 25.45 8.31 -11.41
CA VAL A 418 25.34 6.86 -11.17
C VAL A 418 26.03 6.11 -12.29
N ARG A 419 25.62 6.38 -13.54
CA ARG A 419 26.19 5.77 -14.75
C ARG A 419 27.70 6.00 -14.85
N GLY A 420 28.14 7.24 -14.66
CA GLY A 420 29.55 7.64 -14.72
C GLY A 420 30.43 7.01 -13.63
N ALA A 421 29.89 6.79 -12.43
CA ALA A 421 30.62 6.14 -11.34
C ALA A 421 30.79 4.62 -11.58
N HIS A 422 29.76 3.94 -12.07
CA HIS A 422 29.86 2.54 -12.50
C HIS A 422 30.86 2.35 -13.65
N ASP A 423 30.80 3.24 -14.64
CA ASP A 423 31.74 3.30 -15.75
C ASP A 423 33.19 3.56 -15.32
N TRP A 424 33.38 4.40 -14.30
CA TRP A 424 34.68 4.62 -13.71
C TRP A 424 35.20 3.36 -12.98
N ILE A 425 34.34 2.60 -12.29
CA ILE A 425 34.71 1.29 -11.73
C ILE A 425 35.18 0.33 -12.85
N ARG A 426 34.42 0.22 -13.95
CA ARG A 426 34.78 -0.64 -15.11
C ARG A 426 36.16 -0.34 -15.66
N ARG A 427 36.48 0.95 -15.84
CA ARG A 427 37.77 1.40 -16.39
C ARG A 427 38.93 1.22 -15.40
N THR A 428 38.67 1.37 -14.09
CA THR A 428 39.71 1.38 -13.05
C THR A 428 39.99 -0.02 -12.48
N PHE A 429 38.99 -0.90 -12.46
CA PHE A 429 39.08 -2.24 -11.86
C PHE A 429 38.63 -3.36 -12.84
N PRO A 430 39.23 -3.47 -14.04
CA PRO A 430 38.80 -4.43 -15.06
C PRO A 430 38.92 -5.90 -14.64
N GLY A 431 39.69 -6.20 -13.59
CA GLY A 431 39.89 -7.56 -13.07
C GLY A 431 38.81 -8.07 -12.10
N ASP A 432 37.90 -7.23 -11.61
CA ASP A 432 36.80 -7.69 -10.72
C ASP A 432 35.56 -8.07 -11.53
N ILE A 433 35.66 -9.21 -12.22
CA ILE A 433 34.63 -9.74 -13.12
C ILE A 433 33.27 -9.96 -12.41
N VAL A 434 33.25 -10.20 -11.09
CA VAL A 434 32.01 -10.34 -10.32
C VAL A 434 31.34 -8.97 -10.17
N THR A 435 32.05 -8.00 -9.59
CA THR A 435 31.48 -6.65 -9.39
C THR A 435 31.09 -6.00 -10.72
N LEU A 436 31.84 -6.23 -11.82
CA LEU A 436 31.46 -5.70 -13.14
C LEU A 436 30.15 -6.29 -13.67
N GLN A 437 29.92 -7.60 -13.51
CA GLN A 437 28.65 -8.24 -13.86
C GLN A 437 27.51 -7.83 -12.92
N VAL A 438 27.78 -7.57 -11.64
CA VAL A 438 26.78 -7.01 -10.71
C VAL A 438 26.37 -5.59 -11.15
N LEU A 439 27.31 -4.73 -11.54
CA LEU A 439 27.00 -3.42 -12.10
C LEU A 439 26.17 -3.51 -13.39
N GLU A 440 26.46 -4.46 -14.27
CA GLU A 440 25.64 -4.74 -15.45
C GLU A 440 24.23 -5.22 -15.09
N MET A 441 24.08 -6.07 -14.07
CA MET A 441 22.77 -6.50 -13.56
C MET A 441 21.95 -5.31 -13.02
N ILE A 442 22.57 -4.45 -12.21
CA ILE A 442 21.95 -3.26 -11.64
C ILE A 442 21.43 -2.35 -12.76
N GLU A 443 22.28 -2.04 -13.75
CA GLU A 443 21.94 -1.13 -14.85
C GLU A 443 20.93 -1.68 -15.86
N LYS A 444 20.86 -3.00 -16.06
CA LYS A 444 19.95 -3.60 -17.05
C LYS A 444 18.61 -4.04 -16.47
N PHE A 445 18.53 -4.31 -15.16
CA PHE A 445 17.38 -5.00 -14.57
C PHE A 445 16.87 -4.41 -13.25
N MET A 446 17.53 -3.39 -12.68
CA MET A 446 17.12 -2.76 -11.41
C MET A 446 16.93 -1.24 -11.55
N LEU A 447 17.94 -0.51 -12.03
CA LEU A 447 17.91 0.94 -12.24
C LEU A 447 17.40 1.34 -13.63
N VAL A 448 16.28 0.72 -14.02
CA VAL A 448 15.58 0.89 -15.31
C VAL A 448 14.12 1.31 -15.09
N PRO A 449 13.36 1.73 -16.12
CA PRO A 449 11.92 1.97 -15.99
C PRO A 449 11.17 0.76 -15.41
N GLN A 450 10.09 1.02 -14.67
CA GLN A 450 9.36 0.01 -13.89
C GLN A 450 9.02 -1.28 -14.67
N GLY A 451 8.62 -1.15 -15.93
CA GLY A 451 8.23 -2.28 -16.79
C GLY A 451 9.39 -3.18 -17.23
N ASP A 452 10.64 -2.70 -17.18
CA ASP A 452 11.83 -3.43 -17.62
C ASP A 452 12.57 -4.10 -16.44
N ARG A 453 12.19 -3.80 -15.19
CA ARG A 453 12.84 -4.38 -13.99
C ARG A 453 12.51 -5.86 -13.83
N GLN A 454 13.52 -6.67 -13.53
CA GLN A 454 13.31 -8.08 -13.12
C GLN A 454 12.72 -8.15 -11.71
N ASP A 455 12.15 -9.29 -11.32
CA ASP A 455 11.70 -9.51 -9.93
C ASP A 455 12.85 -10.04 -9.06
N ALA A 456 12.60 -10.10 -7.75
CA ALA A 456 13.61 -10.48 -6.77
C ALA A 456 14.13 -11.93 -6.97
N GLN A 457 13.30 -12.85 -7.44
CA GLN A 457 13.72 -14.24 -7.71
C GLN A 457 14.68 -14.29 -8.91
N MET A 458 14.28 -13.71 -10.04
CA MET A 458 15.11 -13.66 -11.25
C MET A 458 16.46 -12.99 -10.99
N LEU A 459 16.47 -11.94 -10.17
CA LEU A 459 17.70 -11.24 -9.75
C LEU A 459 18.56 -12.09 -8.81
N CYS A 460 17.96 -12.83 -7.86
CA CYS A 460 18.71 -13.74 -6.99
C CYS A 460 19.39 -14.85 -7.80
N GLU A 461 18.63 -15.54 -8.66
CA GLU A 461 19.15 -16.59 -9.53
C GLU A 461 20.29 -16.09 -10.45
N ARG A 462 20.22 -14.82 -10.88
CA ARG A 462 21.27 -14.18 -11.68
C ARG A 462 22.49 -13.85 -10.83
N LEU A 463 22.31 -13.30 -9.63
CA LEU A 463 23.42 -12.93 -8.73
C LEU A 463 24.20 -14.17 -8.27
N VAL A 464 23.51 -15.26 -7.93
CA VAL A 464 24.14 -16.56 -7.62
C VAL A 464 25.01 -17.05 -8.77
N LYS A 465 24.52 -16.99 -10.03
CA LYS A 465 25.29 -17.37 -11.22
C LYS A 465 26.52 -16.47 -11.42
N ILE A 466 26.39 -15.15 -11.19
CA ILE A 466 27.50 -14.18 -11.28
C ILE A 466 28.60 -14.48 -10.25
N ILE A 467 28.23 -14.84 -9.01
CA ILE A 467 29.17 -15.18 -7.93
C ILE A 467 29.88 -16.53 -8.20
N GLN A 468 29.18 -17.49 -8.81
CA GLN A 468 29.72 -18.84 -9.07
C GLN A 468 30.60 -18.92 -10.33
N ALA A 469 30.34 -18.10 -11.36
CA ALA A 469 31.06 -18.13 -12.64
C ALA A 469 32.62 -18.09 -12.58
N PRO A 470 33.27 -17.33 -11.67
CA PRO A 470 34.74 -17.30 -11.57
C PRO A 470 35.35 -18.60 -11.03
N SER A 471 34.55 -19.48 -10.43
CA SER A 471 35.05 -20.75 -9.83
C SER A 471 35.18 -21.87 -10.87
N SER A 472 34.62 -21.69 -12.07
CA SER A 472 34.63 -22.67 -13.16
C SER A 472 35.68 -22.42 -14.24
N THR A 473 36.39 -21.28 -14.22
CA THR A 473 37.41 -20.93 -15.22
C THR A 473 38.81 -21.36 -14.78
N ASN A 474 39.07 -22.66 -14.75
CA ASN A 474 40.44 -23.20 -14.76
C ASN A 474 40.78 -23.96 -16.05
N ASP A 475 39.83 -24.03 -16.99
CA ASP A 475 40.02 -24.50 -18.37
C ASP A 475 39.07 -23.76 -19.32
N TYR A 476 39.44 -22.55 -19.77
CA TYR A 476 38.85 -21.95 -20.96
C TYR A 476 39.82 -20.96 -21.62
N SER A 477 40.44 -21.39 -22.72
CA SER A 477 41.14 -20.45 -23.62
C SER A 477 40.10 -19.61 -24.37
N PRO A 478 40.27 -18.27 -24.44
CA PRO A 478 39.32 -17.44 -25.18
C PRO A 478 39.42 -17.70 -26.69
N PRO A 479 38.29 -17.74 -27.43
CA PRO A 479 38.33 -17.82 -28.89
C PRO A 479 38.89 -16.49 -29.47
N PRO A 480 39.56 -16.54 -30.64
CA PRO A 480 40.14 -15.34 -31.24
C PRO A 480 39.05 -14.36 -31.71
N PRO A 481 39.31 -13.04 -31.69
CA PRO A 481 38.33 -12.03 -32.07
C PRO A 481 38.00 -12.11 -33.57
N SER A 482 36.70 -12.22 -33.87
CA SER A 482 36.17 -12.22 -35.23
C SER A 482 36.12 -10.81 -35.82
N SER A 483 36.93 -10.58 -36.85
CA SER A 483 37.00 -9.31 -37.60
C SER A 483 35.69 -9.00 -38.35
N PRO A 484 35.27 -7.72 -38.45
CA PRO A 484 34.16 -7.33 -39.31
C PRO A 484 34.57 -7.37 -40.81
N PRO A 485 33.64 -7.62 -41.74
CA PRO A 485 33.97 -7.77 -43.16
C PRO A 485 34.27 -6.42 -43.82
N ALA A 486 35.47 -6.29 -44.41
CA ALA A 486 35.88 -5.11 -45.15
C ALA A 486 35.17 -5.00 -46.52
N ARG A 487 34.57 -3.84 -46.80
CA ARG A 487 34.30 -3.40 -48.19
C ARG A 487 35.44 -2.50 -48.66
N SER A 488 36.00 -2.82 -49.82
CA SER A 488 37.11 -2.09 -50.43
C SER A 488 36.63 -0.86 -51.20
N SER A 489 37.24 0.29 -50.92
CA SER A 489 37.42 1.38 -51.89
C SER A 489 38.69 2.15 -51.55
N SER A 490 39.63 2.16 -52.49
CA SER A 490 40.99 2.66 -52.30
C SER A 490 41.13 4.12 -52.73
N VAL A 491 41.55 5.00 -51.82
CA VAL A 491 42.09 6.33 -52.16
C VAL A 491 43.34 6.59 -51.31
N ARG A 492 44.45 6.94 -51.97
CA ARG A 492 45.72 7.36 -51.33
C ARG A 492 45.65 8.83 -50.95
N SER A 493 46.21 9.20 -49.79
CA SER A 493 46.77 10.54 -49.49
C SER A 493 47.76 10.47 -48.31
N PRO A 494 48.67 11.45 -48.16
CA PRO A 494 50.02 11.15 -47.64
C PRO A 494 50.31 11.55 -46.18
N SER A 495 51.43 11.04 -45.69
CA SER A 495 51.97 11.20 -44.33
C SER A 495 52.43 12.63 -44.02
N VAL A 496 52.12 13.13 -42.82
CA VAL A 496 52.74 14.35 -42.23
C VAL A 496 53.18 14.07 -40.79
N ARG A 497 54.33 14.63 -40.40
CA ARG A 497 55.02 14.40 -39.11
C ARG A 497 54.35 15.10 -37.93
N SER A 498 54.44 14.49 -36.75
CA SER A 498 54.12 15.07 -35.45
C SER A 498 55.20 16.08 -34.99
N PRO A 499 54.82 17.19 -34.32
CA PRO A 499 55.71 17.96 -33.46
C PRO A 499 55.51 17.62 -31.98
N SER A 500 56.60 17.42 -31.25
CA SER A 500 56.62 17.14 -29.80
C SER A 500 56.51 18.44 -28.98
N VAL A 501 55.70 18.46 -27.92
CA VAL A 501 55.70 19.54 -26.91
C VAL A 501 55.74 18.98 -25.49
N ARG A 502 56.49 19.66 -24.61
CA ARG A 502 56.91 19.22 -23.28
C ARG A 502 55.81 19.32 -22.20
N SER A 503 55.88 18.42 -21.23
CA SER A 503 55.20 18.54 -19.93
C SER A 503 55.85 19.63 -19.03
N PRO A 504 55.07 20.42 -18.29
CA PRO A 504 55.56 21.19 -17.15
C PRO A 504 55.37 20.42 -15.83
N SER A 505 56.43 20.31 -15.03
CA SER A 505 56.38 19.82 -13.65
C SER A 505 56.01 20.97 -12.69
N VAL A 506 55.09 20.76 -11.76
CA VAL A 506 54.82 21.70 -10.66
C VAL A 506 54.88 20.99 -9.32
N ARG A 507 55.56 21.63 -8.36
CA ARG A 507 55.89 21.10 -7.02
C ARG A 507 54.70 21.09 -6.07
N SER A 508 54.68 20.10 -5.18
CA SER A 508 53.84 20.07 -3.97
C SER A 508 54.30 21.14 -2.94
N PRO A 509 53.38 21.84 -2.26
CA PRO A 509 53.66 22.53 -1.00
C PRO A 509 53.30 21.63 0.19
N SER A 510 54.30 21.32 1.02
CA SER A 510 54.10 20.66 2.32
C SER A 510 53.67 21.68 3.38
N VAL A 511 52.55 21.46 4.08
CA VAL A 511 52.15 22.27 5.25
C VAL A 511 51.91 21.36 6.45
N ARG A 512 52.41 21.79 7.62
CA ARG A 512 52.49 21.01 8.86
C ARG A 512 51.15 20.89 9.59
N SER A 513 50.96 19.76 10.26
CA SER A 513 49.88 19.52 11.21
C SER A 513 50.01 20.39 12.48
N PRO A 514 48.92 20.96 12.99
CA PRO A 514 48.80 21.32 14.40
C PRO A 514 48.11 20.19 15.17
N SER A 515 48.81 19.60 16.13
CA SER A 515 48.19 18.83 17.21
C SER A 515 47.81 19.79 18.34
N VAL A 516 46.64 19.62 18.99
CA VAL A 516 46.46 19.78 20.46
C VAL A 516 45.00 19.50 20.91
N ARG A 517 44.89 18.57 21.86
CA ARG A 517 43.92 18.36 22.97
C ARG A 517 42.40 18.44 22.75
N SER A 518 41.77 17.36 23.19
CA SER A 518 40.36 17.22 23.56
C SER A 518 39.93 18.15 24.71
N PRO A 519 38.71 18.72 24.70
CA PRO A 519 38.03 19.22 25.89
C PRO A 519 37.16 18.13 26.53
N SER A 520 37.10 18.13 27.87
CA SER A 520 36.32 17.17 28.67
C SER A 520 34.82 17.46 28.70
N VAL A 521 34.03 16.41 28.93
CA VAL A 521 32.57 16.47 29.14
C VAL A 521 32.22 17.32 30.37
N ARG A 522 31.22 18.20 30.24
CA ARG A 522 30.47 18.80 31.36
C ARG A 522 28.98 18.81 31.05
N SER A 523 28.20 18.18 31.94
CA SER A 523 26.74 18.15 31.89
C SER A 523 26.13 19.50 32.29
N PRO A 524 25.14 20.04 31.57
CA PRO A 524 24.28 21.12 32.07
C PRO A 524 23.19 20.54 32.98
N SER A 525 22.93 21.19 34.12
CA SER A 525 21.80 20.88 34.99
C SER A 525 20.54 21.69 34.62
N VAL A 526 19.39 21.18 35.06
CA VAL A 526 18.02 21.62 34.76
C VAL A 526 17.76 23.12 35.04
N ARG A 527 16.92 23.76 34.22
CA ARG A 527 16.05 24.86 34.70
C ARG A 527 14.70 24.93 33.97
N SER A 528 13.62 24.74 34.71
CA SER A 528 12.24 24.85 34.21
C SER A 528 11.76 26.31 34.16
N PRO A 529 10.96 26.73 33.16
CA PRO A 529 10.19 27.97 33.21
C PRO A 529 8.95 27.84 34.12
N PRO A 530 8.46 28.95 34.73
CA PRO A 530 7.31 28.93 35.64
C PRO A 530 5.97 28.90 34.89
N GLY A 531 4.96 28.28 35.51
CA GLY A 531 3.59 28.27 34.99
C GLY A 531 2.90 29.62 35.09
N ARG A 532 1.94 29.87 34.20
CA ARG A 532 1.00 31.00 34.29
C ARG A 532 -0.43 30.48 34.20
N SER A 533 -1.19 30.72 35.27
CA SER A 533 -2.62 30.41 35.36
C SER A 533 -3.45 31.36 34.49
N GLN A 534 -4.49 30.84 33.85
CA GLN A 534 -5.70 31.61 33.50
C GLN A 534 -6.95 30.81 33.88
N SER A 535 -7.96 31.54 34.35
CA SER A 535 -9.16 31.00 34.99
C SER A 535 -10.22 30.56 33.98
N ALA A 536 -11.07 29.64 34.42
CA ALA A 536 -12.18 29.08 33.66
C ALA A 536 -13.27 30.12 33.29
N ARG A 537 -14.02 29.81 32.23
CA ARG A 537 -15.41 30.26 32.06
C ARG A 537 -16.22 29.21 31.27
N SER A 538 -17.25 28.65 31.89
CA SER A 538 -18.14 27.64 31.31
C SER A 538 -19.41 28.26 30.71
N PRO A 539 -19.95 27.68 29.63
CA PRO A 539 -21.38 27.65 29.34
C PRO A 539 -21.92 26.20 29.29
N PRO A 540 -23.25 25.98 29.22
CA PRO A 540 -23.88 24.92 30.02
C PRO A 540 -24.20 23.60 29.30
N ALA A 541 -24.59 22.61 30.10
CA ALA A 541 -24.98 21.27 29.65
C ALA A 541 -26.31 21.27 28.87
N ASN A 542 -26.37 20.42 27.83
CA ASN A 542 -27.60 19.94 27.23
C ASN A 542 -27.40 18.47 26.81
N SER A 543 -28.26 17.59 27.30
CA SER A 543 -28.17 16.13 27.10
C SER A 543 -29.13 15.66 26.00
N PRO A 544 -28.68 14.92 24.97
CA PRO A 544 -29.54 14.11 24.12
C PRO A 544 -29.73 12.68 24.70
N PRO A 545 -30.77 11.93 24.27
CA PRO A 545 -31.18 10.69 24.94
C PRO A 545 -30.36 9.45 24.58
N ARG A 546 -30.41 8.49 25.51
CA ARG A 546 -29.77 7.17 25.49
C ARG A 546 -30.46 6.22 24.50
N ILE A 547 -29.76 5.81 23.44
CA ILE A 547 -30.18 4.69 22.57
C ILE A 547 -29.41 3.44 23.01
N GLU A 548 -30.11 2.36 23.34
CA GLU A 548 -29.51 1.08 23.71
C GLU A 548 -29.19 0.24 22.46
N THR A 549 -27.90 0.09 22.14
CA THR A 549 -27.44 -0.87 21.13
C THR A 549 -26.90 -2.14 21.78
N ARG A 550 -27.63 -3.26 21.63
CA ARG A 550 -27.15 -4.60 21.98
C ARG A 550 -25.91 -4.97 21.15
N PRO A 551 -24.85 -5.53 21.74
CA PRO A 551 -23.82 -6.22 20.98
C PRO A 551 -24.27 -7.66 20.64
N THR A 552 -24.36 -7.97 19.34
CA THR A 552 -24.55 -9.34 18.84
C THR A 552 -23.21 -10.09 18.83
N SER A 553 -23.10 -11.11 19.69
CA SER A 553 -21.97 -12.03 19.72
C SER A 553 -22.09 -13.07 18.60
N PHE A 554 -21.16 -13.08 17.65
CA PHE A 554 -20.91 -14.23 16.76
C PHE A 554 -19.68 -14.99 17.25
N GLY A 555 -19.92 -16.06 18.03
CA GLY A 555 -18.90 -17.01 18.43
C GLY A 555 -18.97 -18.28 17.58
N TYR A 556 -17.91 -18.56 16.80
CA TYR A 556 -17.69 -19.87 16.20
C TYR A 556 -16.61 -20.61 17.00
N PRO A 557 -16.90 -21.80 17.56
CA PRO A 557 -15.88 -22.63 18.17
C PRO A 557 -15.20 -23.51 17.10
N TRP A 558 -13.87 -23.52 17.06
CA TRP A 558 -13.12 -24.52 16.32
C TRP A 558 -12.13 -25.23 17.24
N THR A 559 -12.22 -26.56 17.24
CA THR A 559 -11.42 -27.48 18.04
C THR A 559 -10.11 -27.84 17.34
N THR A 560 -9.04 -27.97 18.12
CA THR A 560 -7.74 -28.48 17.65
C THR A 560 -7.80 -29.98 17.28
N PRO A 561 -7.15 -30.42 16.19
CA PRO A 561 -7.10 -31.83 15.82
C PRO A 561 -5.95 -32.58 16.50
N THR A 562 -6.27 -33.64 17.24
CA THR A 562 -5.28 -34.54 17.84
C THR A 562 -4.85 -35.63 16.83
N ARG A 563 -3.55 -35.85 16.71
CA ARG A 563 -2.92 -36.86 15.85
C ARG A 563 -2.98 -38.25 16.49
N HIS A 564 -3.61 -39.25 15.86
CA HIS A 564 -3.33 -40.68 16.11
C HIS A 564 -3.55 -41.56 14.85
N GLN A 565 -2.92 -42.74 14.84
CA GLN A 565 -2.76 -43.63 13.68
C GLN A 565 -3.65 -44.88 13.75
N SER A 566 -4.16 -45.35 12.60
CA SER A 566 -4.27 -46.78 12.19
C SER A 566 -4.94 -46.86 10.81
N GLN A 567 -4.26 -47.26 9.73
CA GLN A 567 -4.21 -48.65 9.23
C GLN A 567 -5.59 -49.33 9.02
N ASN A 568 -6.11 -49.35 7.78
CA ASN A 568 -6.13 -50.54 6.91
C ASN A 568 -6.92 -50.39 5.60
N SER A 569 -6.47 -51.19 4.63
CA SER A 569 -7.01 -51.64 3.32
C SER A 569 -8.54 -51.95 3.28
N THR A 570 -9.27 -52.09 2.16
CA THR A 570 -8.92 -52.43 0.75
C THR A 570 -10.12 -52.20 -0.24
N THR A 571 -9.84 -52.04 -1.55
CA THR A 571 -10.65 -52.43 -2.77
C THR A 571 -12.10 -51.95 -3.10
N ASN A 572 -12.25 -51.48 -4.36
CA ASN A 572 -13.41 -51.58 -5.29
C ASN A 572 -14.74 -50.84 -4.91
N THR A 573 -15.62 -50.35 -5.81
CA THR A 573 -15.82 -50.53 -7.27
C THR A 573 -16.57 -49.31 -7.88
N THR A 574 -16.42 -49.03 -9.18
CA THR A 574 -17.32 -48.14 -10.00
C THR A 574 -18.66 -48.85 -10.31
N PRO A 575 -19.76 -48.15 -10.73
CA PRO A 575 -19.94 -47.53 -12.06
C PRO A 575 -20.62 -46.11 -11.94
N ALA A 576 -21.24 -45.43 -12.94
CA ALA A 576 -21.63 -45.73 -14.33
C ALA A 576 -21.70 -44.45 -15.23
N THR A 577 -22.05 -44.64 -16.51
CA THR A 577 -22.32 -43.61 -17.56
C THR A 577 -23.83 -43.66 -17.96
N PRO A 578 -24.41 -42.77 -18.82
CA PRO A 578 -24.25 -42.77 -20.31
C PRO A 578 -24.17 -41.37 -20.96
N GLN A 579 -23.24 -41.08 -21.90
CA GLN A 579 -23.18 -41.37 -23.36
C GLN A 579 -23.80 -40.30 -24.31
N SER A 580 -23.02 -39.99 -25.36
CA SER A 580 -23.26 -39.04 -26.47
C SER A 580 -24.15 -39.63 -27.59
N PRO A 581 -24.44 -38.91 -28.71
CA PRO A 581 -23.48 -38.87 -29.83
C PRO A 581 -23.44 -37.60 -30.71
N ILE A 582 -22.36 -37.46 -31.48
CA ILE A 582 -22.23 -36.73 -32.77
C ILE A 582 -21.74 -37.78 -33.79
N PRO A 583 -22.11 -37.73 -35.08
CA PRO A 583 -21.07 -37.42 -36.09
C PRO A 583 -21.54 -36.79 -37.44
N THR A 584 -20.57 -36.22 -38.19
CA THR A 584 -20.52 -36.08 -39.68
C THR A 584 -21.55 -35.16 -40.39
N SER A 585 -21.32 -34.55 -41.57
CA SER A 585 -20.17 -34.55 -42.53
C SER A 585 -20.20 -33.36 -43.53
N ALA A 586 -19.00 -32.87 -43.89
CA ALA A 586 -18.45 -32.64 -45.25
C ALA A 586 -19.16 -31.84 -46.38
N THR A 587 -18.34 -31.01 -47.05
CA THR A 587 -18.32 -30.57 -48.49
C THR A 587 -19.51 -29.84 -49.15
N GLY A 588 -19.20 -28.65 -49.71
CA GLY A 588 -19.21 -28.49 -51.18
C GLY A 588 -20.16 -27.47 -51.85
N TYR A 589 -19.55 -26.64 -52.71
CA TYR A 589 -20.13 -25.99 -53.91
C TYR A 589 -20.99 -24.71 -53.80
N SER A 590 -21.06 -24.03 -54.94
CA SER A 590 -21.34 -22.59 -55.11
C SER A 590 -22.76 -22.28 -55.63
N LEU A 591 -23.07 -20.98 -55.62
CA LEU A 591 -24.21 -20.26 -56.23
C LEU A 591 -24.74 -20.85 -57.56
N PRO A 592 -26.01 -20.54 -57.89
CA PRO A 592 -26.18 -19.66 -59.06
C PRO A 592 -27.28 -18.56 -58.96
N PHE A 593 -26.88 -17.37 -59.43
CA PHE A 593 -27.58 -16.43 -60.32
C PHE A 593 -28.88 -15.66 -59.97
N SER A 594 -28.87 -14.43 -60.49
CA SER A 594 -29.86 -13.34 -60.41
C SER A 594 -31.05 -13.49 -61.38
N PRO A 595 -31.85 -12.43 -61.57
CA PRO A 595 -31.64 -11.69 -62.83
C PRO A 595 -31.48 -10.17 -62.68
N LEU A 596 -30.80 -9.59 -63.67
CA LEU A 596 -30.69 -8.16 -63.96
C LEU A 596 -31.66 -7.79 -65.10
N VAL A 597 -32.02 -6.52 -65.21
CA VAL A 597 -32.45 -5.90 -66.48
C VAL A 597 -31.63 -4.63 -66.71
N GLU A 598 -31.28 -4.44 -67.98
CA GLU A 598 -30.23 -3.62 -68.61
C GLU A 598 -30.44 -2.08 -68.55
N LEU A 599 -29.36 -1.27 -68.39
CA LEU A 599 -28.65 -0.42 -69.40
C LEU A 599 -29.35 0.92 -69.76
N ASP A 600 -28.71 2.04 -70.11
CA ASP A 600 -27.31 2.57 -70.09
C ASP A 600 -27.39 4.12 -70.29
N GLY A 601 -26.32 4.92 -70.09
CA GLY A 601 -26.30 6.32 -70.56
C GLY A 601 -25.39 7.37 -69.91
N SER A 602 -24.10 7.37 -70.26
CA SER A 602 -23.30 8.55 -70.70
C SER A 602 -22.91 9.76 -69.78
N GLN A 603 -21.60 10.07 -69.85
CA GLN A 603 -20.80 11.23 -69.38
C GLN A 603 -20.81 12.45 -70.37
N PRO A 604 -19.97 13.54 -70.32
CA PRO A 604 -19.23 14.28 -69.25
C PRO A 604 -19.16 15.87 -69.43
N ASN A 605 -18.27 16.55 -68.66
CA ASN A 605 -17.49 17.80 -68.97
C ASN A 605 -18.09 19.25 -68.97
N GLY A 606 -17.73 20.08 -67.97
CA GLY A 606 -16.54 21.00 -68.00
C GLY A 606 -16.54 22.41 -68.67
N ALA A 607 -16.55 23.48 -67.83
CA ALA A 607 -15.88 24.81 -67.99
C ALA A 607 -16.37 25.81 -69.10
N PRO A 608 -15.97 27.12 -69.15
CA PRO A 608 -14.99 27.90 -68.34
C PRO A 608 -15.39 29.35 -67.85
N HIS A 609 -14.45 30.07 -67.21
CA HIS A 609 -14.43 31.48 -66.68
C HIS A 609 -14.31 32.58 -67.79
N PRO A 610 -14.11 33.93 -67.56
CA PRO A 610 -14.04 34.84 -66.36
C PRO A 610 -14.92 36.14 -66.51
N GLY A 611 -14.83 37.28 -65.77
CA GLY A 611 -14.24 37.61 -64.45
C GLY A 611 -13.34 38.88 -64.32
N PHE A 612 -13.85 40.12 -64.12
CA PHE A 612 -13.05 41.35 -63.79
C PHE A 612 -13.81 42.48 -62.99
N PHE A 613 -13.22 42.90 -61.83
CA PHE A 613 -13.02 44.25 -61.19
C PHE A 613 -13.79 45.54 -61.69
N GLN A 614 -14.15 46.59 -60.90
CA GLN A 614 -14.14 46.93 -59.44
C GLN A 614 -14.87 48.30 -59.11
N THR A 615 -15.25 48.54 -57.82
CA THR A 615 -15.48 49.83 -57.05
C THR A 615 -16.87 50.54 -57.04
N PRO A 616 -17.23 51.40 -56.02
CA PRO A 616 -16.91 51.46 -54.57
C PRO A 616 -18.14 51.62 -53.60
N THR A 617 -17.91 51.80 -52.28
CA THR A 617 -18.88 51.79 -51.13
C THR A 617 -19.49 53.17 -50.75
N PRO A 618 -20.61 53.27 -49.97
CA PRO A 618 -20.56 53.36 -48.48
C PRO A 618 -21.71 52.64 -47.69
N ALA A 619 -21.64 52.62 -46.34
CA ALA A 619 -22.50 51.87 -45.36
C ALA A 619 -23.54 52.81 -44.63
N PRO A 620 -24.42 52.43 -43.63
CA PRO A 620 -24.37 51.28 -42.68
C PRO A 620 -25.68 50.61 -42.09
N ARG A 621 -25.48 49.49 -41.34
CA ARG A 621 -26.20 48.94 -40.13
C ARG A 621 -27.67 48.41 -40.13
N ARG A 622 -27.79 47.13 -39.71
CA ARG A 622 -28.61 46.49 -38.61
C ARG A 622 -30.17 46.59 -38.61
N ASP A 623 -30.97 45.62 -38.15
CA ASP A 623 -30.78 44.37 -37.34
C ASP A 623 -31.68 43.20 -37.79
N SER A 624 -31.27 41.94 -37.51
CA SER A 624 -32.10 40.78 -37.07
C SER A 624 -31.31 39.45 -37.22
N PRO A 625 -31.16 38.62 -36.16
CA PRO A 625 -30.42 37.34 -36.25
C PRO A 625 -31.25 36.20 -36.88
N ARG A 626 -30.59 35.24 -37.52
CA ARG A 626 -31.20 33.94 -37.87
C ARG A 626 -31.20 33.01 -36.66
N LEU A 627 -32.34 32.39 -36.38
CA LEU A 627 -32.48 31.33 -35.39
C LEU A 627 -31.77 30.04 -35.86
N LEU A 628 -31.13 29.34 -34.93
CA LEU A 628 -30.55 28.00 -35.13
C LEU A 628 -31.67 26.93 -35.03
N PRO A 629 -31.54 25.77 -35.68
CA PRO A 629 -32.49 24.66 -35.52
C PRO A 629 -32.31 24.00 -34.15
N SER A 630 -33.41 23.86 -33.39
CA SER A 630 -33.43 23.25 -32.06
C SER A 630 -33.14 21.74 -32.10
N SER A 631 -32.44 21.22 -31.09
CA SER A 631 -32.27 19.77 -30.86
C SER A 631 -33.62 19.02 -30.89
N PRO A 632 -33.65 17.77 -31.40
CA PRO A 632 -34.78 16.88 -31.20
C PRO A 632 -35.01 16.63 -29.70
N ILE A 633 -36.27 16.70 -29.27
CA ILE A 633 -36.65 16.52 -27.86
C ILE A 633 -36.95 15.05 -27.58
N LEU A 634 -36.30 14.49 -26.56
CA LEU A 634 -36.55 13.17 -25.99
C LEU A 634 -36.64 13.28 -24.46
N THR A 635 -37.85 13.20 -23.92
CA THR A 635 -38.11 13.26 -22.46
C THR A 635 -37.97 11.88 -21.80
N PHE A 636 -37.83 11.85 -20.47
CA PHE A 636 -37.81 10.60 -19.69
C PHE A 636 -39.10 9.78 -19.81
N ASP A 637 -40.26 10.43 -19.94
CA ASP A 637 -41.53 9.71 -20.12
C ASP A 637 -41.62 9.07 -21.51
N GLN A 638 -41.25 9.79 -22.57
CA GLN A 638 -41.15 9.23 -23.92
C GLN A 638 -40.16 8.05 -23.97
N LEU A 639 -39.01 8.16 -23.29
CA LEU A 639 -38.04 7.06 -23.21
C LEU A 639 -38.56 5.89 -22.38
N ARG A 640 -39.38 6.13 -21.33
CA ARG A 640 -40.00 5.08 -20.52
C ARG A 640 -41.05 4.30 -21.31
N ASP A 641 -41.91 4.98 -22.06
CA ASP A 641 -42.91 4.35 -22.94
C ASP A 641 -42.23 3.52 -24.04
N TRP A 642 -41.16 4.06 -24.63
CA TRP A 642 -40.32 3.37 -25.60
C TRP A 642 -39.61 2.15 -25.00
N TYR A 643 -39.05 2.26 -23.79
CA TYR A 643 -38.45 1.14 -23.06
C TYR A 643 -39.47 0.03 -22.80
N ASN A 644 -40.69 0.39 -22.38
CA ASN A 644 -41.77 -0.55 -22.10
C ASN A 644 -42.22 -1.29 -23.37
N HIS A 645 -42.39 -0.58 -24.49
CA HIS A 645 -42.66 -1.21 -25.79
C HIS A 645 -41.55 -2.19 -26.18
N ALA A 646 -40.29 -1.76 -26.12
CA ALA A 646 -39.12 -2.56 -26.50
C ALA A 646 -38.88 -3.80 -25.61
N LYS A 647 -39.55 -3.88 -24.46
CA LYS A 647 -39.49 -5.01 -23.53
C LYS A 647 -40.70 -5.93 -23.56
N ASN A 648 -41.90 -5.37 -23.67
CA ASN A 648 -43.16 -6.08 -23.42
C ASN A 648 -44.07 -6.17 -24.65
N SER A 649 -43.70 -5.54 -25.78
CA SER A 649 -44.48 -5.51 -27.03
C SER A 649 -45.91 -4.95 -26.86
N SER A 650 -46.14 -4.08 -25.87
CA SER A 650 -47.48 -3.80 -25.32
C SER A 650 -47.90 -2.33 -25.33
N SER A 651 -47.35 -1.49 -26.21
CA SER A 651 -47.76 -0.09 -26.38
C SER A 651 -47.42 0.42 -27.79
N HIS A 652 -48.13 1.45 -28.26
CA HIS A 652 -47.80 2.11 -29.53
C HIS A 652 -46.68 3.13 -29.31
N VAL A 653 -45.51 2.92 -29.90
CA VAL A 653 -44.42 3.91 -29.91
C VAL A 653 -44.69 4.93 -31.00
N ASP A 654 -44.67 6.22 -30.64
CA ASP A 654 -44.66 7.32 -31.60
C ASP A 654 -43.46 7.15 -32.56
N PRO A 655 -43.68 7.00 -33.88
CA PRO A 655 -42.59 6.88 -34.85
C PRO A 655 -41.55 8.01 -34.77
N ARG A 656 -41.93 9.19 -34.26
CA ARG A 656 -41.01 10.30 -34.00
C ARG A 656 -39.98 9.95 -32.92
N VAL A 657 -40.37 9.23 -31.87
CA VAL A 657 -39.45 8.82 -30.79
C VAL A 657 -38.43 7.80 -31.30
N GLU A 658 -38.85 6.82 -32.12
CA GLU A 658 -37.91 5.89 -32.76
C GLU A 658 -36.95 6.62 -33.70
N ASP A 659 -37.43 7.64 -34.45
CA ASP A 659 -36.54 8.45 -35.29
C ASP A 659 -35.55 9.29 -34.47
N VAL A 660 -35.95 9.89 -33.35
CA VAL A 660 -35.04 10.61 -32.44
C VAL A 660 -34.01 9.66 -31.83
N VAL A 661 -34.41 8.45 -31.40
CA VAL A 661 -33.47 7.41 -30.92
C VAL A 661 -32.51 6.96 -32.02
N ARG A 662 -32.97 6.83 -33.27
CA ARG A 662 -32.14 6.52 -34.44
C ARG A 662 -31.16 7.65 -34.75
N GLN A 663 -31.59 8.91 -34.69
CA GLN A 663 -30.73 10.08 -34.84
C GLN A 663 -29.67 10.15 -33.74
N LEU A 664 -30.06 9.94 -32.48
CA LEU A 664 -29.14 9.87 -31.33
C LEU A 664 -28.06 8.81 -31.55
N GLY A 665 -28.48 7.60 -31.93
CA GLY A 665 -27.58 6.49 -32.20
C GLY A 665 -26.57 6.73 -33.32
N ASN A 666 -26.91 7.55 -34.32
CA ASN A 666 -25.96 7.95 -35.37
C ASN A 666 -24.89 8.91 -34.85
N ASN A 667 -25.21 9.77 -33.86
CA ASN A 667 -24.28 10.74 -33.29
C ASN A 667 -23.29 10.11 -32.28
N VAL A 668 -23.72 9.10 -31.52
CA VAL A 668 -22.89 8.43 -30.49
C VAL A 668 -22.37 7.04 -30.90
N LYS A 669 -22.51 6.67 -32.18
CA LYS A 669 -22.12 5.35 -32.71
C LYS A 669 -20.64 5.02 -32.45
N GLY A 670 -20.38 3.85 -31.88
CA GLY A 670 -19.02 3.35 -31.67
C GLY A 670 -18.25 4.05 -30.55
N ARG A 671 -18.97 4.74 -29.64
CA ARG A 671 -18.44 5.18 -28.35
C ARG A 671 -18.71 4.11 -27.29
N ASP A 672 -17.74 3.90 -26.39
CA ASP A 672 -17.97 3.14 -25.16
C ASP A 672 -18.65 4.05 -24.12
N HIS A 673 -19.56 3.53 -23.31
CA HIS A 673 -20.33 4.32 -22.33
C HIS A 673 -20.13 3.82 -20.89
N ILE A 674 -19.62 4.70 -20.01
CA ILE A 674 -19.46 4.44 -18.57
C ILE A 674 -20.41 5.35 -17.78
N PHE A 675 -21.10 4.79 -16.79
CA PHE A 675 -21.83 5.53 -15.76
C PHE A 675 -21.01 5.55 -14.47
N PHE A 676 -20.54 6.73 -14.06
CA PHE A 676 -19.88 6.95 -12.78
C PHE A 676 -20.90 7.54 -11.79
N VAL A 677 -21.21 6.79 -10.74
CA VAL A 677 -22.29 7.11 -9.80
C VAL A 677 -21.71 7.66 -8.49
N ASP A 678 -22.11 8.87 -8.12
CA ASP A 678 -21.81 9.47 -6.83
C ASP A 678 -22.65 8.83 -5.73
N VAL A 679 -21.98 8.12 -4.82
CA VAL A 679 -22.56 7.40 -3.67
C VAL A 679 -22.41 8.21 -2.37
N SER A 680 -22.28 9.53 -2.46
CA SER A 680 -22.24 10.43 -1.31
C SER A 680 -23.57 10.44 -0.54
N GLN A 681 -23.50 10.73 0.76
CA GLN A 681 -24.68 10.81 1.64
C GLN A 681 -25.78 11.76 1.11
N SER A 682 -25.40 12.85 0.42
CA SER A 682 -26.35 13.84 -0.11
C SER A 682 -27.14 13.35 -1.33
N MET A 683 -26.61 12.35 -2.04
CA MET A 683 -27.28 11.69 -3.17
C MET A 683 -28.36 10.68 -2.75
N ARG A 684 -28.32 10.20 -1.50
CA ARG A 684 -29.23 9.17 -0.96
C ARG A 684 -30.74 9.45 -1.18
N PRO A 685 -31.27 10.69 -1.03
CA PRO A 685 -32.68 10.98 -1.28
C PRO A 685 -33.11 10.71 -2.73
N TYR A 686 -32.18 10.81 -3.69
CA TYR A 686 -32.44 10.62 -5.11
C TYR A 686 -32.26 9.16 -5.57
N LEU A 687 -31.99 8.20 -4.69
CA LEU A 687 -31.71 6.79 -5.04
C LEU A 687 -32.70 6.18 -6.05
N LEU A 688 -34.00 6.43 -5.90
CA LEU A 688 -35.02 5.91 -6.82
C LEU A 688 -34.92 6.58 -8.22
N GLU A 689 -34.70 7.88 -8.24
CA GLU A 689 -34.53 8.69 -9.47
C GLU A 689 -33.24 8.33 -10.21
N ILE A 690 -32.13 8.18 -9.49
CA ILE A 690 -30.82 7.70 -9.99
C ILE A 690 -30.99 6.32 -10.63
N THR A 691 -31.72 5.43 -9.95
CA THR A 691 -31.93 4.04 -10.41
C THR A 691 -32.79 3.97 -11.68
N GLU A 692 -33.86 4.75 -11.77
CA GLU A 692 -34.72 4.82 -12.96
C GLU A 692 -34.01 5.53 -14.13
N THR A 693 -33.29 6.62 -13.85
CA THR A 693 -32.45 7.35 -14.83
C THR A 693 -31.40 6.41 -15.42
N PHE A 694 -30.64 5.72 -14.58
CA PHE A 694 -29.66 4.72 -15.00
C PHE A 694 -30.31 3.60 -15.82
N LYS A 695 -31.43 3.03 -15.36
CA LYS A 695 -32.18 1.98 -16.07
C LYS A 695 -32.52 2.37 -17.50
N LEU A 696 -33.10 3.56 -17.68
CA LEU A 696 -33.54 4.05 -19.00
C LEU A 696 -32.34 4.42 -19.89
N MET A 697 -31.40 5.23 -19.38
CA MET A 697 -30.23 5.66 -20.16
C MET A 697 -29.27 4.52 -20.49
N ALA A 698 -29.03 3.57 -19.60
CA ALA A 698 -28.18 2.41 -19.88
C ALA A 698 -28.82 1.45 -20.89
N TYR A 699 -30.15 1.31 -20.89
CA TYR A 699 -30.85 0.52 -21.92
C TYR A 699 -30.77 1.18 -23.30
N LEU A 700 -30.84 2.52 -23.36
CA LEU A 700 -30.64 3.30 -24.57
C LEU A 700 -29.17 3.22 -25.07
N ALA A 701 -28.20 3.50 -24.20
CA ALA A 701 -26.77 3.45 -24.51
C ALA A 701 -26.32 2.06 -25.01
N LYS A 702 -26.89 0.98 -24.47
CA LYS A 702 -26.63 -0.40 -24.94
C LYS A 702 -27.00 -0.64 -26.42
N ARG A 703 -27.86 0.18 -27.04
CA ARG A 703 -28.10 0.09 -28.50
C ARG A 703 -26.96 0.67 -29.34
N PHE A 704 -26.09 1.48 -28.74
CA PHE A 704 -25.02 2.22 -29.42
C PHE A 704 -23.62 1.70 -29.06
N ASP A 705 -23.51 1.07 -27.89
CA ASP A 705 -22.32 0.38 -27.37
C ASP A 705 -22.46 -1.14 -27.55
N PRO A 706 -21.77 -1.76 -28.54
CA PRO A 706 -21.83 -3.19 -28.78
C PRO A 706 -21.08 -4.04 -27.74
N ASP A 707 -20.16 -3.43 -26.98
CA ASP A 707 -19.39 -4.12 -25.93
C ASP A 707 -20.18 -4.12 -24.60
N GLY A 708 -21.14 -3.20 -24.46
CA GLY A 708 -22.07 -3.11 -23.35
C GLY A 708 -21.65 -2.08 -22.28
N VAL A 709 -22.67 -1.44 -21.72
CA VAL A 709 -22.55 -0.36 -20.73
C VAL A 709 -21.81 -0.80 -19.47
N GLU A 710 -20.95 0.07 -18.98
CA GLU A 710 -20.14 -0.12 -17.77
C GLU A 710 -20.62 0.81 -16.64
N VAL A 711 -20.54 0.35 -15.39
CA VAL A 711 -20.90 1.13 -14.20
C VAL A 711 -19.77 1.12 -13.18
N CYS A 712 -19.44 2.28 -12.62
CA CYS A 712 -18.50 2.42 -11.52
C CYS A 712 -19.15 3.27 -10.41
N PHE A 713 -19.19 2.75 -9.19
CA PHE A 713 -19.68 3.47 -8.01
C PHE A 713 -18.51 4.19 -7.33
N SER A 714 -18.70 5.43 -6.87
CA SER A 714 -17.62 6.22 -6.22
C SER A 714 -17.09 5.57 -4.93
N SER A 715 -17.92 4.75 -4.27
CA SER A 715 -17.59 3.85 -3.15
C SER A 715 -16.64 2.71 -3.52
N GLU A 716 -16.70 2.19 -4.74
CA GLU A 716 -16.06 0.94 -5.18
C GLU A 716 -14.90 1.15 -6.17
N VAL A 717 -14.69 2.38 -6.66
CA VAL A 717 -13.60 2.74 -7.59
C VAL A 717 -12.23 2.25 -7.07
N PRO A 718 -11.39 1.59 -7.90
CA PRO A 718 -11.43 1.48 -9.37
C PRO A 718 -12.26 0.30 -9.94
N SER A 719 -13.16 -0.31 -9.17
CA SER A 719 -13.98 -1.43 -9.66
C SER A 719 -14.99 -0.97 -10.73
N ILE A 720 -15.09 -1.73 -11.83
CA ILE A 720 -16.07 -1.51 -12.90
C ILE A 720 -16.93 -2.76 -13.05
N HIS A 721 -18.24 -2.57 -13.10
CA HIS A 721 -19.21 -3.63 -13.38
C HIS A 721 -19.63 -3.59 -14.84
N LYS A 722 -19.42 -4.69 -15.55
CA LYS A 722 -19.80 -4.88 -16.95
C LYS A 722 -20.76 -6.06 -17.08
N GLU A 723 -22.03 -5.78 -16.85
CA GLU A 723 -23.10 -6.78 -16.75
C GLU A 723 -24.39 -6.28 -17.43
N THR A 724 -25.41 -7.13 -17.53
CA THR A 724 -26.72 -6.68 -18.02
C THR A 724 -27.37 -5.68 -17.05
N THR A 725 -28.09 -4.68 -17.58
CA THR A 725 -28.78 -3.65 -16.76
C THR A 725 -29.60 -4.26 -15.61
N SER A 726 -30.28 -5.39 -15.84
CA SER A 726 -31.06 -6.11 -14.82
C SER A 726 -30.24 -6.69 -13.67
N LYS A 727 -28.96 -7.01 -13.88
CA LYS A 727 -28.01 -7.42 -12.82
C LYS A 727 -27.31 -6.23 -12.15
N LEU A 728 -27.24 -5.08 -12.84
CA LEU A 728 -26.63 -3.86 -12.31
C LEU A 728 -27.57 -3.10 -11.37
N LEU A 729 -28.89 -3.13 -11.63
CA LEU A 729 -29.89 -2.41 -10.82
C LEU A 729 -29.92 -2.80 -9.33
N PRO A 730 -29.82 -4.09 -8.91
CA PRO A 730 -29.75 -4.45 -7.50
C PRO A 730 -28.60 -3.76 -6.75
N ARG A 731 -27.45 -3.57 -7.40
CA ARG A 731 -26.24 -2.98 -6.79
C ARG A 731 -26.44 -1.57 -6.27
N PHE A 732 -27.36 -0.78 -6.83
CA PHE A 732 -27.68 0.57 -6.34
C PHE A 732 -28.27 0.55 -4.92
N ASN A 733 -29.01 -0.51 -4.58
CA ASN A 733 -29.57 -0.72 -3.23
C ASN A 733 -28.57 -1.35 -2.25
N GLU A 734 -27.53 -2.03 -2.77
CA GLU A 734 -26.46 -2.64 -1.99
C GLU A 734 -25.37 -1.64 -1.56
N GLN A 735 -25.35 -0.44 -2.17
CA GLN A 735 -24.37 0.60 -1.87
C GLN A 735 -24.54 1.19 -0.45
N ASN A 736 -23.41 1.48 0.20
CA ASN A 736 -23.40 2.25 1.44
C ASN A 736 -23.22 3.75 1.15
N TRP A 737 -24.29 4.53 1.37
CA TRP A 737 -24.38 5.96 1.05
C TRP A 737 -23.73 6.84 2.13
N ASP A 738 -22.40 6.74 2.23
CA ASP A 738 -21.56 7.34 3.27
C ASP A 738 -21.04 8.76 2.91
N GLN A 739 -20.41 9.42 3.89
CA GLN A 739 -19.62 10.64 3.65
C GLN A 739 -18.25 10.28 3.06
N ILE A 740 -18.22 10.05 1.74
CA ILE A 740 -17.00 9.79 0.97
C ILE A 740 -16.58 11.07 0.25
N SER A 741 -15.28 11.39 0.27
CA SER A 741 -14.70 12.49 -0.51
C SER A 741 -14.80 12.21 -2.01
N PHE A 742 -15.78 12.81 -2.69
CA PHE A 742 -16.00 12.59 -4.13
C PHE A 742 -14.80 13.02 -5.00
N GLU A 743 -14.06 14.05 -4.57
CA GLU A 743 -12.83 14.55 -5.21
C GLU A 743 -11.79 13.44 -5.38
N ASP A 744 -11.50 12.69 -4.32
CA ASP A 744 -10.56 11.57 -4.37
C ASP A 744 -11.06 10.44 -5.26
N ARG A 745 -12.39 10.23 -5.32
CA ARG A 745 -13.00 9.13 -6.09
C ARG A 745 -13.04 9.41 -7.57
N ILE A 746 -13.45 10.61 -8.00
CA ILE A 746 -13.42 11.01 -9.42
C ILE A 746 -11.97 11.18 -9.91
N SER A 747 -11.05 11.61 -9.03
CA SER A 747 -9.61 11.60 -9.32
C SER A 747 -9.12 10.17 -9.59
N THR A 748 -9.42 9.23 -8.70
CA THR A 748 -9.09 7.80 -8.88
C THR A 748 -9.69 7.23 -10.16
N PHE A 749 -10.97 7.54 -10.43
CA PHE A 749 -11.67 7.11 -11.65
C PHE A 749 -10.97 7.62 -12.92
N ILE A 750 -10.66 8.92 -12.99
CA ILE A 750 -9.98 9.51 -14.14
C ILE A 750 -8.58 8.92 -14.33
N ASP A 751 -7.78 8.81 -13.27
CA ASP A 751 -6.39 8.38 -13.38
C ASP A 751 -6.24 6.86 -13.64
N GLN A 752 -7.12 6.02 -13.09
CA GLN A 752 -7.00 4.54 -13.17
C GLN A 752 -7.93 3.88 -14.19
N ILE A 753 -9.01 4.54 -14.61
CA ILE A 753 -9.98 3.97 -15.57
C ILE A 753 -9.95 4.74 -16.90
N VAL A 754 -10.04 6.06 -16.85
CA VAL A 754 -10.20 6.89 -18.07
C VAL A 754 -8.87 7.07 -18.81
N ILE A 755 -7.84 7.57 -18.13
CA ILE A 755 -6.53 7.87 -18.73
C ILE A 755 -5.86 6.61 -19.33
N PRO A 756 -5.90 5.42 -18.69
CA PRO A 756 -5.32 4.21 -19.27
C PRO A 756 -5.97 3.79 -20.59
N ARG A 757 -7.28 4.03 -20.79
CA ARG A 757 -7.98 3.79 -22.08
C ARG A 757 -7.52 4.73 -23.20
N LEU A 758 -6.92 5.87 -22.85
CA LEU A 758 -6.24 6.78 -23.79
C LEU A 758 -4.76 6.40 -24.01
N SER A 759 -4.27 5.35 -23.36
CA SER A 759 -2.90 4.85 -23.48
C SER A 759 -2.86 3.53 -24.23
N SER A 760 -1.94 3.42 -25.18
CA SER A 760 -2.04 2.44 -26.26
C SER A 760 -0.89 1.44 -26.24
N TRP A 761 -1.08 0.31 -25.54
CA TRP A 761 -0.27 -0.90 -25.78
C TRP A 761 -0.31 -1.27 -27.27
N HIS A 762 -1.47 -1.13 -27.91
CA HIS A 762 -1.72 -1.42 -29.32
C HIS A 762 -0.95 -0.54 -30.35
N GLN A 763 -0.30 0.57 -29.93
CA GLN A 763 0.46 1.41 -30.88
C GLN A 763 1.72 0.73 -31.43
N LYS A 764 2.29 -0.28 -30.75
CA LYS A 764 3.40 -1.10 -31.30
C LYS A 764 2.99 -1.95 -32.51
N LEU A 765 1.68 -2.12 -32.79
CA LEU A 765 1.15 -2.95 -33.88
C LEU A 765 0.36 -2.17 -34.96
N LYS A 766 0.29 -0.83 -34.89
CA LYS A 766 -0.39 0.05 -35.88
C LYS A 766 -1.85 -0.31 -36.24
N LEU A 767 -2.63 -0.92 -35.32
CA LEU A 767 -3.89 -1.58 -35.72
C LEU A 767 -5.24 -0.98 -35.27
N THR A 768 -5.30 0.12 -34.48
CA THR A 768 -6.51 0.97 -34.35
C THR A 768 -6.27 2.25 -33.50
N LYS A 769 -7.14 3.25 -33.64
CA LYS A 769 -7.26 4.38 -32.68
C LYS A 769 -7.99 3.90 -31.41
N PRO A 770 -7.73 4.47 -30.22
CA PRO A 770 -8.56 4.21 -29.04
C PRO A 770 -10.01 4.61 -29.31
N LYS A 771 -10.96 3.79 -28.85
CA LYS A 771 -12.38 4.10 -28.95
C LYS A 771 -12.69 5.42 -28.25
N ASN A 772 -13.67 6.15 -28.79
CA ASN A 772 -14.21 7.33 -28.14
C ASN A 772 -15.01 6.93 -26.90
N LEU A 773 -14.95 7.73 -25.83
CA LEU A 773 -15.54 7.38 -24.53
C LEU A 773 -16.57 8.44 -24.10
N THR A 774 -17.75 8.02 -23.66
CA THR A 774 -18.71 8.88 -22.97
C THR A 774 -18.82 8.46 -21.51
N ILE A 775 -18.73 9.41 -20.60
CA ILE A 775 -18.80 9.22 -19.15
C ILE A 775 -19.99 10.02 -18.63
N PHE A 776 -21.03 9.35 -18.15
CA PHE A 776 -22.13 9.98 -17.42
C PHE A 776 -21.78 10.00 -15.94
N VAL A 777 -21.63 11.19 -15.35
CA VAL A 777 -21.41 11.38 -13.92
C VAL A 777 -22.72 11.76 -13.26
N LEU A 778 -23.31 10.84 -12.49
CA LEU A 778 -24.56 11.05 -11.79
C LEU A 778 -24.25 11.60 -10.39
N THR A 779 -24.60 12.86 -10.12
CA THR A 779 -24.23 13.60 -8.90
C THR A 779 -25.20 14.76 -8.63
N ASP A 780 -25.25 15.24 -7.40
CA ASP A 780 -25.93 16.49 -7.00
C ASP A 780 -24.98 17.69 -7.02
N GLY A 781 -23.68 17.45 -7.25
CA GLY A 781 -22.62 18.44 -7.23
C GLY A 781 -22.23 18.91 -5.82
N ARG A 782 -22.75 18.33 -4.74
CA ARG A 782 -22.66 18.89 -3.37
C ARG A 782 -21.35 18.54 -2.66
N TRP A 783 -20.23 18.92 -3.27
CA TRP A 783 -18.86 18.53 -2.85
C TRP A 783 -18.25 19.41 -1.74
N GLY A 784 -19.08 20.19 -1.04
CA GLY A 784 -18.70 21.05 0.09
C GLY A 784 -19.29 22.45 -0.03
N GLN A 785 -19.52 23.13 1.10
CA GLN A 785 -20.13 24.47 1.10
C GLN A 785 -19.09 25.57 0.83
N GLY A 786 -19.43 26.52 -0.05
CA GLY A 786 -18.68 27.76 -0.26
C GLY A 786 -17.22 27.64 -0.74
N ARG A 787 -16.78 26.47 -1.22
CA ARG A 787 -15.40 26.26 -1.74
C ARG A 787 -15.18 27.05 -3.02
N GLU A 788 -13.95 27.46 -3.32
CA GLU A 788 -13.64 28.11 -4.60
C GLU A 788 -13.81 27.14 -5.79
N ARG A 789 -14.02 27.71 -6.99
CA ARG A 789 -14.11 26.98 -8.28
C ARG A 789 -15.16 25.87 -8.24
N ALA A 790 -14.81 24.63 -8.59
CA ALA A 790 -15.66 23.44 -8.52
C ALA A 790 -15.22 22.51 -7.38
N ALA A 791 -14.87 23.09 -6.23
CA ALA A 791 -14.52 22.39 -5.00
C ALA A 791 -13.32 21.42 -5.10
N GLY A 792 -12.51 21.49 -6.16
CA GLY A 792 -11.36 20.62 -6.43
C GLY A 792 -11.60 19.61 -7.56
N ILE A 793 -12.85 19.38 -7.97
CA ILE A 793 -13.22 18.43 -9.03
C ILE A 793 -12.66 18.85 -10.40
N GLU A 794 -12.38 20.14 -10.61
CA GLU A 794 -11.74 20.59 -11.83
C GLU A 794 -10.32 20.02 -12.00
N ASN A 795 -9.62 19.69 -10.91
CA ASN A 795 -8.22 19.24 -10.96
C ASN A 795 -8.02 17.95 -11.78
N PRO A 796 -8.73 16.83 -11.51
CA PRO A 796 -8.61 15.61 -12.31
C PRO A 796 -9.10 15.79 -13.75
N ILE A 797 -10.15 16.58 -13.98
CA ILE A 797 -10.64 16.90 -15.34
C ILE A 797 -9.58 17.66 -16.13
N LEU A 798 -8.93 18.65 -15.53
CA LEU A 798 -7.83 19.39 -16.15
C LEU A 798 -6.57 18.52 -16.36
N ARG A 799 -6.34 17.46 -15.57
CA ARG A 799 -5.31 16.45 -15.89
C ARG A 799 -5.69 15.66 -17.14
N LEU A 800 -6.93 15.20 -17.25
CA LEU A 800 -7.43 14.47 -18.41
C LEU A 800 -7.32 15.30 -19.70
N ILE A 801 -7.75 16.56 -19.67
CA ILE A 801 -7.63 17.50 -20.80
C ILE A 801 -6.17 17.66 -21.24
N LYS A 802 -5.23 17.81 -20.30
CA LYS A 802 -3.79 17.86 -20.62
C LYS A 802 -3.30 16.57 -21.27
N VAL A 803 -3.81 15.40 -20.88
CA VAL A 803 -3.47 14.11 -21.50
C VAL A 803 -4.02 14.00 -22.93
N ILE A 804 -5.27 14.42 -23.16
CA ILE A 804 -5.91 14.47 -24.49
C ILE A 804 -5.07 15.36 -25.43
N LEU A 805 -4.77 16.58 -25.00
CA LEU A 805 -3.97 17.55 -25.76
C LEU A 805 -2.54 17.07 -26.01
N LYS A 806 -1.82 16.56 -24.99
CA LYS A 806 -0.45 16.03 -25.12
C LYS A 806 -0.37 14.86 -26.11
N LYS A 807 -1.44 14.08 -26.26
CA LYS A 807 -1.53 12.95 -27.19
C LYS A 807 -2.04 13.34 -28.59
N GLY A 808 -2.41 14.61 -28.82
CA GLY A 808 -3.00 15.05 -30.09
C GLY A 808 -4.36 14.41 -30.40
N LEU A 809 -5.12 14.05 -29.36
CA LEU A 809 -6.44 13.43 -29.50
C LEU A 809 -7.52 14.51 -29.70
N SER A 810 -8.65 14.14 -30.30
CA SER A 810 -9.80 15.04 -30.46
C SER A 810 -10.33 15.49 -29.10
N ARG A 811 -10.86 16.72 -28.99
CA ARG A 811 -11.60 17.15 -27.78
C ARG A 811 -12.75 16.18 -27.44
N THR A 812 -13.35 15.58 -28.46
CA THR A 812 -14.45 14.61 -28.35
C THR A 812 -14.00 13.17 -28.09
N GLN A 813 -12.70 12.91 -27.91
CA GLN A 813 -12.16 11.56 -27.60
C GLN A 813 -12.71 11.02 -26.28
N VAL A 814 -12.83 11.90 -25.28
CA VAL A 814 -13.61 11.67 -24.06
C VAL A 814 -14.67 12.76 -23.99
N ALA A 815 -15.87 12.40 -23.58
CA ALA A 815 -16.96 13.33 -23.31
C ALA A 815 -17.46 13.02 -21.88
N ILE A 816 -17.47 14.02 -21.00
CA ILE A 816 -17.96 13.90 -19.62
C ILE A 816 -19.26 14.67 -19.52
N GLN A 817 -20.37 13.95 -19.33
CA GLN A 817 -21.66 14.53 -19.05
C GLN A 817 -21.92 14.48 -17.55
N PHE A 818 -22.01 15.63 -16.89
CA PHE A 818 -22.57 15.70 -15.55
C PHE A 818 -24.09 15.73 -15.62
N LEU A 819 -24.73 14.80 -14.91
CA LEU A 819 -26.17 14.66 -14.78
C LEU A 819 -26.56 15.07 -13.36
N ARG A 820 -27.15 16.26 -13.24
CA ARG A 820 -27.42 16.96 -11.98
C ARG A 820 -28.75 16.50 -11.36
N PHE A 821 -28.69 15.95 -10.15
CA PHE A 821 -29.84 15.63 -9.29
C PHE A 821 -30.05 16.75 -8.26
N GLY A 822 -31.29 17.22 -8.09
CA GLY A 822 -31.62 18.32 -7.18
C GLY A 822 -31.06 19.69 -7.57
N ASP A 823 -31.41 20.72 -6.80
CA ASP A 823 -31.18 22.15 -7.12
C ASP A 823 -30.34 22.90 -6.05
N ASP A 824 -29.38 22.24 -5.40
CA ASP A 824 -28.50 22.92 -4.43
C ASP A 824 -27.67 24.04 -5.10
N PRO A 825 -27.65 25.28 -4.55
CA PRO A 825 -26.97 26.41 -5.18
C PRO A 825 -25.46 26.24 -5.36
N ASP A 826 -24.76 25.62 -4.41
CA ASP A 826 -23.31 25.35 -4.56
C ASP A 826 -23.09 24.23 -5.59
N GLY A 827 -23.96 23.21 -5.59
CA GLY A 827 -23.95 22.15 -6.61
C GLY A 827 -24.13 22.68 -8.04
N LYS A 828 -25.11 23.56 -8.27
CA LYS A 828 -25.27 24.28 -9.55
C LYS A 828 -24.00 25.04 -9.92
N ARG A 829 -23.46 25.84 -8.98
CA ARG A 829 -22.30 26.71 -9.22
C ARG A 829 -21.04 25.92 -9.59
N TYR A 830 -20.79 24.79 -8.93
CA TYR A 830 -19.63 23.94 -9.23
C TYR A 830 -19.75 23.28 -10.60
N LEU A 831 -20.95 22.77 -10.95
CA LEU A 831 -21.16 22.12 -12.22
C LEU A 831 -21.09 23.10 -13.41
N SER A 832 -21.67 24.30 -13.29
CA SER A 832 -21.48 25.39 -14.26
C SER A 832 -20.01 25.80 -14.41
N PHE A 833 -19.20 25.76 -13.34
CA PHE A 833 -17.76 26.01 -13.46
C PHE A 833 -17.02 24.89 -14.21
N LEU A 834 -17.45 23.63 -14.07
CA LEU A 834 -16.85 22.50 -14.80
C LEU A 834 -17.15 22.52 -16.28
N ASP A 835 -18.35 22.97 -16.66
CA ASP A 835 -18.78 23.21 -18.04
C ASP A 835 -17.76 24.09 -18.81
N ASP A 836 -17.45 25.27 -18.26
CA ASP A 836 -16.50 26.20 -18.89
C ASP A 836 -15.01 25.83 -18.69
N CYS A 837 -14.68 24.84 -17.85
CA CYS A 837 -13.30 24.64 -17.41
C CYS A 837 -12.34 24.22 -18.53
N GLY A 838 -12.86 23.58 -19.59
CA GLY A 838 -12.10 23.11 -20.76
C GLY A 838 -11.94 24.16 -21.87
N LYS A 839 -12.84 25.15 -21.93
CA LYS A 839 -12.93 26.15 -23.01
C LYS A 839 -11.64 26.97 -23.15
N LYS A 840 -11.03 27.35 -22.02
CA LYS A 840 -9.70 28.02 -21.95
C LYS A 840 -8.51 27.22 -22.52
N TYR A 841 -8.66 25.91 -22.74
CA TYR A 841 -7.63 25.05 -23.34
C TYR A 841 -8.00 24.59 -24.76
N ASN A 842 -9.06 25.16 -25.35
CA ASN A 842 -9.65 24.72 -26.62
C ASN A 842 -9.99 23.21 -26.64
N CYS A 843 -10.32 22.65 -25.48
CA CYS A 843 -10.63 21.25 -25.27
C CYS A 843 -11.93 21.14 -24.48
N ASP A 844 -13.00 21.53 -25.14
CA ASP A 844 -14.36 21.42 -24.60
C ASP A 844 -14.78 19.96 -24.63
N CYS A 845 -14.95 19.35 -23.44
CA CYS A 845 -15.23 17.92 -23.30
C CYS A 845 -16.07 17.60 -22.06
N VAL A 846 -16.64 18.63 -21.43
CA VAL A 846 -17.47 18.56 -20.23
C VAL A 846 -18.74 19.36 -20.49
N ASP A 847 -19.90 18.81 -20.16
CA ASP A 847 -21.19 19.51 -20.22
C ASP A 847 -22.04 19.09 -19.01
N THR A 848 -22.97 19.94 -18.59
CA THR A 848 -23.88 19.69 -17.46
C THR A 848 -25.35 19.80 -17.89
N LYS A 849 -26.17 18.80 -17.56
CA LYS A 849 -27.63 18.85 -17.72
C LYS A 849 -28.36 18.43 -16.43
N PRO A 850 -29.48 19.08 -16.05
CA PRO A 850 -30.37 18.61 -14.99
C PRO A 850 -31.14 17.38 -15.43
N ILE A 851 -31.51 16.52 -14.47
CA ILE A 851 -32.44 15.40 -14.73
C ILE A 851 -33.89 15.89 -14.86
N VAL A 852 -34.30 16.81 -13.98
CA VAL A 852 -35.63 17.45 -14.03
C VAL A 852 -35.76 18.25 -15.33
N ASP A 853 -36.84 18.01 -16.08
CA ASP A 853 -37.17 18.59 -17.39
C ASP A 853 -36.07 18.46 -18.47
N GLY A 854 -35.07 17.60 -18.24
CA GLY A 854 -33.91 17.45 -19.12
C GLY A 854 -34.19 16.69 -20.43
N ASN A 855 -33.63 17.19 -21.54
CA ASN A 855 -33.65 16.50 -22.82
C ASN A 855 -32.56 15.42 -22.91
N ILE A 856 -32.96 14.16 -23.02
CA ILE A 856 -32.05 13.00 -23.08
C ILE A 856 -31.19 13.02 -24.36
N PHE A 857 -31.68 13.63 -25.45
CA PHE A 857 -30.89 13.79 -26.67
C PHE A 857 -29.61 14.61 -26.39
N ASP A 858 -29.78 15.73 -25.69
CA ASP A 858 -28.67 16.63 -25.34
C ASP A 858 -27.74 15.99 -24.30
N MET A 859 -28.28 15.26 -23.31
CA MET A 859 -27.48 14.50 -22.32
C MET A 859 -26.49 13.49 -22.93
N PHE A 860 -26.70 13.03 -24.16
CA PHE A 860 -25.78 12.10 -24.83
C PHE A 860 -24.79 12.81 -25.76
N ILE A 861 -25.07 14.05 -26.16
CA ILE A 861 -24.43 14.72 -27.30
C ILE A 861 -23.79 16.07 -26.94
N GLY A 862 -24.19 16.76 -25.87
CA GLY A 862 -23.70 18.10 -25.49
C GLY A 862 -22.17 18.25 -25.55
N PRO A 863 -21.37 17.45 -24.81
CA PRO A 863 -19.91 17.55 -24.83
C PRO A 863 -19.27 17.07 -26.15
N ILE A 864 -20.07 16.55 -27.09
CA ILE A 864 -19.65 16.07 -28.42
C ILE A 864 -19.96 17.10 -29.51
N ASN A 865 -21.08 17.84 -29.44
CA ASN A 865 -21.56 18.76 -30.47
C ASN A 865 -21.59 20.23 -29.98
N PRO A 866 -20.71 21.13 -30.49
CA PRO A 866 -20.58 22.51 -30.00
C PRO A 866 -21.76 23.43 -30.38
N ASP A 867 -22.70 22.95 -31.20
CA ASP A 867 -23.94 23.68 -31.51
C ASP A 867 -25.07 23.39 -30.52
N ILE A 868 -24.95 22.31 -29.72
CA ILE A 868 -25.91 21.91 -28.65
C ILE A 868 -25.42 22.38 -27.27
N ASP A 869 -24.10 22.52 -27.12
CA ASP A 869 -23.40 23.08 -25.94
C ASP A 869 -23.93 24.46 -25.47
N LYS A 870 -24.60 25.22 -26.35
CA LYS A 870 -25.02 26.60 -26.08
C LYS A 870 -26.34 26.76 -25.31
N ASP A 871 -27.07 25.66 -25.09
CA ASP A 871 -28.33 25.67 -24.34
C ASP A 871 -28.11 25.35 -22.84
N GLY A 872 -27.12 26.01 -22.23
CA GLY A 872 -26.94 26.06 -20.76
C GLY A 872 -27.87 27.10 -20.13
N GLU A 873 -28.30 26.89 -18.87
CA GLU A 873 -29.17 27.84 -18.15
C GLU A 873 -28.56 29.25 -18.13
N GLY A 874 -29.16 30.18 -18.87
CA GLY A 874 -28.79 31.58 -18.84
C GLY A 874 -29.04 32.18 -17.47
N VAL A 875 -27.97 32.54 -16.76
CA VAL A 875 -28.03 33.19 -15.45
C VAL A 875 -28.70 34.57 -15.59
N LEU A 876 -29.84 34.74 -14.90
CA LEU A 876 -30.47 36.03 -14.58
C LEU A 876 -29.98 36.55 -13.22
#